data_AF-A0AAN6WK09-F1
#
_entry.id   AF-A0AAN6WK09-F1
#
_cell.length_a   1.000
_cell.length_b   1.000
_cell.length_c   1.000
_cell.angle_alpha   90.00
_cell.angle_beta   90.00
_cell.angle_gamma   90.00
#
_symmetry.space_group_name_H-M   'P 1'
#
loop_
_entity.id
_entity.type
_entity.pdbx_description
1 polymer ?
#
loop_
_entity_poly.entity_id
_entity_poly.type
_entity_poly.pdbx_seq_one_letter_code
_entity_poly.pdbx_strand_id
1 'polypeptide(L)'
;MALTVSLCSRRAATFFGRKLLPVQTITRLPATGDVTSSRTPPSTLVTHHQRSFIHTSPLQPKTTSNSNKSFPSLQYISQQRPFTTTTSSNMATLSSVSEQPGHTMQTSGASDSVWVHKHPYSKLPTFPTLDKDLSTDVAIIGAGIAGIATAYELVRRGKNVVMLEARDVLSGETGRTSGHLTNDLDDGYIEIAKKHGEEGAKIAAESHAWARDRVGEITKELGIDCEYRRLPAYDVSQFPIGHEKHDKEISELKEEAEMQKKIGMETRFDPNLTVKGWSGKIDQRGGLVANNQATFHPTRYLAGVLNWLKQQPNFQCYTRTRVMDVSEKGIEVLGLGHKTVEIKTENGHTVKAENAVEATCVPLQKLSVITQLEFYRSYCIAIRVPKGSVEDCLLYDNAEEYKYVRLTACDEKDDYMVVGGCDHKVGQEETLPRYAELEQWTRERFPQAGTVDYKWSGQVFEPVDFMAFIGKNQGNDKIYIITGDSGDGLTHGVLAGRLIADEIDDVPNPWAKLYNPKRVASILKSLPSLVSHDLQINAQYKRFLQSDITDIEDLAPGCGAVLNPTTKKPIAVYKDESGKVHKYTALCPHLKGVVCWNHAEKSFDCPVHGSRFSKEGVCVIGPAKANLEPMDEAGKVDQGITVSAE
;
A
#
# COMPACT_ATOMS: atom_id res chain seq x y z
N MET A 1 -28.71 6.86 26.31
CA MET A 1 -29.54 7.43 25.23
C MET A 1 -28.87 8.74 24.81
N ALA A 2 -27.85 8.77 23.95
CA ALA A 2 -27.46 7.82 22.89
C ALA A 2 -28.54 7.65 21.82
N LEU A 3 -28.34 8.33 20.68
CA LEU A 3 -29.01 8.08 19.41
C LEU A 3 -28.09 8.63 18.30
N THR A 4 -27.47 7.71 17.55
CA THR A 4 -26.41 8.01 16.58
C THR A 4 -27.00 8.40 15.22
N VAL A 5 -26.41 9.38 14.53
CA VAL A 5 -26.80 9.75 13.16
C VAL A 5 -25.70 9.32 12.17
N SER A 6 -25.99 8.31 11.36
CA SER A 6 -25.13 7.87 10.25
C SER A 6 -25.47 8.64 8.98
N LEU A 7 -24.46 9.28 8.35
CA LEU A 7 -24.60 10.00 7.08
C LEU A 7 -24.09 9.15 5.90
N CYS A 8 -24.93 8.22 5.45
CA CYS A 8 -24.63 7.36 4.30
C CYS A 8 -24.74 8.14 2.97
N SER A 9 -23.61 8.37 2.30
CA SER A 9 -23.53 9.16 1.05
C SER A 9 -23.54 8.28 -0.21
N ARG A 10 -24.69 7.68 -0.55
CA ARG A 10 -24.87 6.99 -1.84
C ARG A 10 -24.95 7.98 -3.00
N ARG A 11 -24.15 7.80 -4.06
CA ARG A 11 -24.41 8.39 -5.38
C ARG A 11 -24.97 7.33 -6.33
N ALA A 12 -26.25 7.44 -6.67
CA ALA A 12 -26.87 6.73 -7.79
C ALA A 12 -27.05 7.71 -8.96
N ALA A 13 -26.80 7.25 -10.19
CA ALA A 13 -26.95 8.08 -11.39
C ALA A 13 -28.32 7.83 -12.05
N THR A 14 -29.12 8.89 -12.22
CA THR A 14 -30.38 8.80 -12.97
C THR A 14 -30.68 10.07 -13.77
N PHE A 15 -30.91 9.84 -15.07
CA PHE A 15 -31.67 10.61 -16.05
C PHE A 15 -32.26 11.98 -15.65
N PHE A 16 -31.93 12.99 -16.46
CA PHE A 16 -32.86 14.07 -16.79
C PHE A 16 -33.01 14.22 -18.30
N GLY A 17 -34.15 13.80 -18.85
CA GLY A 17 -34.55 14.14 -20.21
C GLY A 17 -35.33 15.45 -20.25
N ARG A 18 -35.07 16.30 -21.24
CA ARG A 18 -35.96 17.41 -21.62
C ARG A 18 -36.26 17.36 -23.12
N LYS A 19 -37.53 17.57 -23.45
CA LYS A 19 -38.07 17.56 -24.82
C LYS A 19 -37.76 18.88 -25.53
N LEU A 20 -37.45 18.81 -26.82
CA LEU A 20 -37.84 19.80 -27.82
C LEU A 20 -38.52 19.08 -28.99
N LEU A 21 -39.38 19.80 -29.72
CA LEU A 21 -40.32 19.26 -30.73
C LEU A 21 -39.92 19.72 -32.16
N PRO A 22 -40.52 19.16 -33.23
CA PRO A 22 -39.82 18.93 -34.50
C PRO A 22 -40.04 20.00 -35.59
N VAL A 23 -39.35 19.82 -36.73
CA VAL A 23 -39.51 20.56 -37.99
C VAL A 23 -39.73 19.57 -39.16
N GLN A 24 -40.40 20.01 -40.24
CA GLN A 24 -40.79 19.20 -41.41
C GLN A 24 -40.60 20.00 -42.73
N THR A 25 -40.59 19.44 -43.95
CA THR A 25 -40.77 18.03 -44.35
C THR A 25 -39.49 17.46 -45.01
N ILE A 26 -39.29 17.12 -46.30
CA ILE A 26 -40.07 17.07 -47.57
C ILE A 26 -39.80 15.71 -48.27
N THR A 27 -40.65 15.34 -49.23
CA THR A 27 -40.78 14.02 -49.87
C THR A 27 -39.82 13.73 -51.03
N ARG A 28 -39.61 12.42 -51.34
CA ARG A 28 -40.11 11.78 -52.59
C ARG A 28 -40.04 10.23 -52.55
N LEU A 29 -40.55 9.58 -53.60
CA LEU A 29 -41.09 8.20 -53.73
C LEU A 29 -40.70 7.62 -55.13
N PRO A 30 -41.04 6.37 -55.55
CA PRO A 30 -41.34 5.09 -54.85
C PRO A 30 -40.69 3.83 -55.53
N ALA A 31 -41.27 2.64 -55.28
CA ALA A 31 -41.30 1.41 -56.13
C ALA A 31 -40.11 0.42 -56.06
N THR A 32 -40.28 -0.93 -56.13
CA THR A 32 -41.46 -1.86 -56.05
C THR A 32 -40.93 -3.29 -55.80
N GLY A 33 -41.69 -4.20 -55.16
CA GLY A 33 -41.34 -5.64 -55.16
C GLY A 33 -41.94 -6.52 -54.05
N ASP A 34 -43.07 -7.16 -54.34
CA ASP A 34 -43.67 -8.33 -53.64
C ASP A 34 -42.75 -9.61 -53.72
N VAL A 35 -42.99 -10.77 -53.06
CA VAL A 35 -44.25 -11.36 -52.55
C VAL A 35 -44.07 -12.42 -51.42
N THR A 36 -45.05 -12.45 -50.49
CA THR A 36 -45.56 -13.50 -49.57
C THR A 36 -44.77 -14.78 -49.11
N SER A 37 -44.74 -14.95 -47.76
CA SER A 37 -45.22 -16.15 -46.98
C SER A 37 -44.42 -17.48 -47.00
N SER A 38 -44.46 -18.40 -46.01
CA SER A 38 -44.92 -18.49 -44.59
C SER A 38 -44.22 -19.72 -43.93
N ARG A 39 -44.55 -20.40 -42.80
CA ARG A 39 -45.70 -20.48 -41.86
C ARG A 39 -45.24 -21.11 -40.52
N THR A 40 -46.13 -21.31 -39.53
CA THR A 40 -45.83 -22.00 -38.23
C THR A 40 -46.89 -23.09 -37.88
N PRO A 41 -46.93 -23.69 -36.66
CA PRO A 41 -46.72 -25.13 -36.35
C PRO A 41 -48.05 -25.91 -36.12
N PRO A 42 -48.08 -27.14 -35.50
CA PRO A 42 -48.16 -27.23 -34.02
C PRO A 42 -47.76 -28.57 -33.29
N SER A 43 -47.66 -28.50 -31.95
CA SER A 43 -48.10 -29.44 -30.89
C SER A 43 -47.86 -30.98 -30.89
N THR A 44 -47.30 -31.48 -29.78
CA THR A 44 -47.93 -32.39 -28.75
C THR A 44 -46.92 -32.56 -27.58
N LEU A 45 -47.21 -32.59 -26.26
CA LEU A 45 -48.35 -32.89 -25.37
C LEU A 45 -48.52 -34.38 -24.99
N VAL A 46 -48.19 -34.73 -23.72
CA VAL A 46 -48.74 -35.83 -22.90
C VAL A 46 -48.45 -35.55 -21.40
N THR A 47 -49.25 -36.11 -20.48
CA THR A 47 -49.30 -35.77 -19.03
C THR A 47 -49.40 -37.02 -18.13
N HIS A 48 -49.55 -36.82 -16.80
CA HIS A 48 -49.90 -37.77 -15.69
C HIS A 48 -48.74 -38.28 -14.80
N HIS A 49 -48.90 -38.52 -13.48
CA HIS A 49 -49.85 -38.02 -12.45
C HIS A 49 -49.38 -38.39 -11.02
N GLN A 50 -49.86 -37.67 -9.99
CA GLN A 50 -50.38 -38.09 -8.65
C GLN A 50 -49.74 -39.29 -7.86
N ARG A 51 -49.75 -39.38 -6.51
CA ARG A 51 -50.50 -38.67 -5.44
C ARG A 51 -49.81 -38.78 -4.05
N SER A 52 -50.43 -38.16 -3.03
CA SER A 52 -49.97 -37.98 -1.64
C SER A 52 -50.57 -38.96 -0.60
N PHE A 53 -49.92 -39.11 0.56
CA PHE A 53 -50.46 -39.22 1.96
C PHE A 53 -49.25 -39.01 2.92
N ILE A 54 -49.19 -38.05 3.86
CA ILE A 54 -49.96 -37.79 5.11
C ILE A 54 -49.78 -38.86 6.20
N HIS A 55 -49.10 -38.49 7.30
CA HIS A 55 -49.60 -38.75 8.66
C HIS A 55 -49.10 -37.70 9.67
N THR A 56 -49.98 -37.33 10.61
CA THR A 56 -49.73 -36.56 11.86
C THR A 56 -49.19 -37.50 12.96
N SER A 57 -48.73 -37.10 14.16
CA SER A 57 -49.08 -35.97 15.06
C SER A 57 -47.96 -35.67 16.11
N PRO A 58 -48.09 -34.68 17.02
CA PRO A 58 -46.94 -34.01 17.68
C PRO A 58 -46.75 -34.29 19.19
N LEU A 59 -45.72 -33.66 19.76
CA LEU A 59 -45.69 -33.20 21.16
C LEU A 59 -45.15 -31.76 21.23
N GLN A 60 -45.62 -30.95 22.20
CA GLN A 60 -45.32 -29.52 22.33
C GLN A 60 -44.53 -29.18 23.63
N PRO A 61 -43.91 -27.98 23.71
CA PRO A 61 -42.96 -27.62 24.78
C PRO A 61 -43.63 -27.05 26.05
N LYS A 62 -42.83 -26.82 27.09
CA LYS A 62 -43.11 -25.85 28.16
C LYS A 62 -41.91 -24.97 28.45
N THR A 63 -42.17 -23.73 28.82
CA THR A 63 -41.19 -22.65 29.00
C THR A 63 -41.12 -22.16 30.44
N THR A 64 -39.95 -21.66 30.82
CA THR A 64 -39.72 -20.53 31.77
C THR A 64 -40.52 -20.42 33.08
N SER A 65 -39.80 -20.39 34.20
CA SER A 65 -40.11 -19.48 35.31
C SER A 65 -38.81 -18.88 35.89
N ASN A 66 -38.91 -17.91 36.79
CA ASN A 66 -37.89 -16.88 36.95
C ASN A 66 -37.47 -16.64 38.42
N SER A 67 -36.21 -16.24 38.60
CA SER A 67 -35.59 -15.41 39.65
C SER A 67 -35.89 -15.57 41.17
N ASN A 68 -34.91 -15.06 41.94
CA ASN A 68 -34.96 -14.64 43.36
C ASN A 68 -34.88 -15.70 44.48
N LYS A 69 -33.68 -15.81 45.08
CA LYS A 69 -33.46 -15.49 46.50
C LYS A 69 -32.02 -15.02 46.75
N SER A 70 -31.85 -14.20 47.78
CA SER A 70 -30.63 -13.42 48.05
C SER A 70 -29.62 -14.11 48.98
N PHE A 71 -28.37 -13.64 48.93
CA PHE A 71 -27.25 -14.04 49.78
C PHE A 71 -27.54 -13.95 51.29
N PRO A 72 -26.94 -14.85 52.09
CA PRO A 72 -26.24 -14.50 53.32
C PRO A 72 -24.74 -14.28 53.05
N SER A 73 -24.12 -13.38 53.81
CA SER A 73 -22.68 -13.10 53.74
C SER A 73 -21.86 -14.10 54.55
N LEU A 74 -20.65 -14.43 54.08
CA LEU A 74 -19.56 -14.96 54.91
C LEU A 74 -18.21 -14.40 54.43
N GLN A 75 -17.29 -14.22 55.37
CA GLN A 75 -16.02 -13.53 55.17
C GLN A 75 -14.96 -14.46 54.54
N TYR A 76 -14.23 -13.97 53.53
CA TYR A 76 -13.05 -14.68 53.04
C TYR A 76 -11.84 -14.39 53.92
N ILE A 77 -11.36 -15.42 54.62
CA ILE A 77 -10.15 -15.35 55.44
C ILE A 77 -8.93 -15.43 54.54
N SER A 78 -7.95 -14.55 54.77
CA SER A 78 -6.65 -14.61 54.11
C SER A 78 -5.88 -15.87 54.53
N GLN A 79 -5.53 -16.72 53.57
CA GLN A 79 -4.45 -17.70 53.73
C GLN A 79 -3.55 -17.69 52.49
N GLN A 80 -2.40 -17.02 52.63
CA GLN A 80 -1.29 -17.15 51.68
C GLN A 80 -0.63 -18.53 51.85
N ARG A 81 -0.26 -19.17 50.73
CA ARG A 81 0.83 -20.15 50.69
C ARG A 81 1.74 -19.80 49.51
N PRO A 82 3.06 -19.94 49.66
CA PRO A 82 4.02 -19.47 48.65
C PRO A 82 4.06 -20.43 47.46
N PHE A 83 3.96 -19.88 46.24
CA PHE A 83 4.45 -20.57 45.05
C PHE A 83 5.90 -20.19 44.83
N THR A 84 6.76 -21.21 44.71
CA THR A 84 8.20 -21.06 44.48
C THR A 84 8.47 -20.52 43.08
N THR A 85 9.16 -19.39 42.99
CA THR A 85 9.62 -18.77 41.74
C THR A 85 10.58 -19.69 40.99
N THR A 86 10.09 -20.39 39.97
CA THR A 86 10.93 -21.03 38.96
C THR A 86 11.08 -20.06 37.80
N THR A 87 12.28 -19.52 37.59
CA THR A 87 12.53 -18.44 36.63
C THR A 87 12.55 -18.94 35.18
N SER A 88 11.40 -18.93 34.50
CA SER A 88 11.32 -19.04 33.05
C SER A 88 11.47 -17.66 32.40
N SER A 89 12.69 -17.28 32.03
CA SER A 89 12.95 -16.10 31.22
C SER A 89 12.46 -16.33 29.78
N ASN A 90 11.28 -15.81 29.45
CA ASN A 90 10.85 -15.44 28.09
C ASN A 90 9.44 -14.82 28.15
N MET A 91 9.35 -13.50 28.33
CA MET A 91 8.13 -12.73 28.09
C MET A 91 8.52 -11.31 27.66
N ALA A 92 8.63 -11.10 26.35
CA ALA A 92 9.09 -9.86 25.72
C ALA A 92 8.51 -9.70 24.31
N THR A 93 7.18 -9.78 24.18
CA THR A 93 6.43 -9.56 22.93
C THR A 93 5.21 -8.68 23.17
N LEU A 94 5.48 -7.42 23.49
CA LEU A 94 4.75 -6.29 22.91
C LEU A 94 5.80 -5.48 22.16
N SER A 95 5.52 -5.02 20.95
CA SER A 95 6.38 -4.07 20.24
C SER A 95 6.28 -2.70 20.93
N SER A 96 7.06 -2.51 22.00
CA SER A 96 7.32 -1.19 22.55
C SER A 96 7.88 -0.30 21.43
N VAL A 97 7.33 0.91 21.28
CA VAL A 97 7.91 1.93 20.39
C VAL A 97 9.41 2.02 20.65
N SER A 98 10.22 1.89 19.61
CA SER A 98 11.68 1.96 19.77
C SER A 98 12.08 3.39 20.08
N GLU A 99 12.35 3.66 21.37
CA GLU A 99 12.90 4.93 21.86
C GLU A 99 14.40 5.09 21.56
N GLN A 100 14.98 4.18 20.76
CA GLN A 100 16.38 4.28 20.34
C GLN A 100 16.58 5.48 19.41
N PRO A 101 17.54 6.39 19.71
CA PRO A 101 17.93 7.44 18.78
C PRO A 101 18.28 6.84 17.41
N GLY A 102 17.85 7.51 16.34
CA GLY A 102 18.09 7.03 14.97
C GLY A 102 17.11 5.97 14.45
N HIS A 103 16.11 5.50 15.22
CA HIS A 103 15.05 4.61 14.69
C HIS A 103 14.33 5.23 13.46
N THR A 104 14.11 6.55 13.49
CA THR A 104 13.62 7.37 12.36
C THR A 104 14.50 7.30 11.09
N MET A 105 15.76 6.86 11.17
CA MET A 105 16.63 6.62 10.00
C MET A 105 16.46 5.21 9.42
N GLN A 106 15.91 4.27 10.20
CA GLN A 106 15.76 2.85 9.87
C GLN A 106 14.35 2.47 9.40
N THR A 107 13.33 3.30 9.67
CA THR A 107 11.91 3.04 9.31
C THR A 107 11.11 4.34 9.17
N SER A 108 10.02 4.37 8.38
CA SER A 108 9.17 5.56 8.16
C SER A 108 8.02 5.74 9.17
N GLY A 109 8.05 5.07 10.32
CA GLY A 109 7.10 5.22 11.41
C GLY A 109 7.63 4.60 12.70
N ALA A 110 7.10 5.00 13.85
CA ALA A 110 7.60 4.59 15.18
C ALA A 110 7.28 3.14 15.58
N SER A 111 6.79 2.33 14.64
CA SER A 111 6.52 0.90 14.78
C SER A 111 7.47 0.05 13.92
N ASP A 112 7.93 -1.06 14.48
CA ASP A 112 8.64 -2.10 13.73
C ASP A 112 7.66 -2.96 12.90
N SER A 113 8.02 -3.25 11.66
CA SER A 113 7.33 -4.27 10.85
C SER A 113 7.83 -5.67 11.19
N VAL A 114 7.04 -6.71 10.88
CA VAL A 114 7.40 -8.11 11.16
C VAL A 114 8.77 -8.53 10.57
N TRP A 115 9.26 -7.83 9.55
CA TRP A 115 10.52 -8.13 8.87
C TRP A 115 11.76 -8.01 9.79
N VAL A 116 11.70 -7.23 10.87
CA VAL A 116 12.80 -7.16 11.84
C VAL A 116 12.95 -8.44 12.68
N HIS A 117 11.90 -9.28 12.75
CA HIS A 117 11.83 -10.41 13.68
C HIS A 117 12.98 -11.42 13.54
N LYS A 118 13.35 -11.77 12.30
CA LYS A 118 14.55 -12.58 12.00
C LYS A 118 15.67 -11.77 11.34
N HIS A 119 15.34 -10.61 10.76
CA HIS A 119 16.26 -9.77 10.02
C HIS A 119 16.24 -8.30 10.52
N PRO A 120 16.71 -8.04 11.76
CA PRO A 120 16.74 -6.69 12.32
C PRO A 120 17.69 -5.78 11.54
N TYR A 121 17.50 -4.46 11.67
CA TYR A 121 18.23 -3.43 10.91
C TYR A 121 19.76 -3.58 10.92
N SER A 122 20.33 -4.09 12.01
CA SER A 122 21.77 -4.39 12.15
C SER A 122 22.30 -5.52 11.25
N LYS A 123 21.43 -6.21 10.49
CA LYS A 123 21.81 -7.15 9.42
C LYS A 123 21.73 -6.55 8.01
N LEU A 124 21.22 -5.33 7.86
CA LEU A 124 21.16 -4.65 6.56
C LEU A 124 22.56 -4.17 6.13
N PRO A 125 22.88 -4.15 4.82
CA PRO A 125 24.17 -3.65 4.36
C PRO A 125 24.30 -2.14 4.61
N THR A 126 25.33 -1.75 5.37
CA THR A 126 25.66 -0.33 5.62
C THR A 126 26.45 0.28 4.47
N PHE A 127 26.31 1.60 4.28
CA PHE A 127 26.98 2.38 3.25
C PHE A 127 27.49 3.71 3.83
N PRO A 128 28.52 4.35 3.23
CA PRO A 128 28.99 5.66 3.69
C PRO A 128 28.00 6.78 3.33
N THR A 129 28.14 7.94 3.98
CA THR A 129 27.55 9.20 3.49
C THR A 129 28.43 9.78 2.37
N LEU A 130 27.84 10.47 1.40
CA LEU A 130 28.60 11.09 0.30
C LEU A 130 29.49 12.23 0.84
N ASP A 131 30.80 12.13 0.55
CA ASP A 131 31.89 12.95 1.09
C ASP A 131 32.62 13.81 0.03
N LYS A 132 32.20 13.71 -1.24
CA LYS A 132 32.84 14.32 -2.41
C LYS A 132 31.89 14.41 -3.60
N ASP A 133 32.27 15.21 -4.59
CA ASP A 133 31.59 15.21 -5.89
C ASP A 133 31.90 13.94 -6.69
N LEU A 134 30.94 13.46 -7.48
CA LEU A 134 31.06 12.25 -8.32
C LEU A 134 30.56 12.47 -9.75
N SER A 135 31.03 11.59 -10.65
CA SER A 135 30.48 11.40 -12.00
C SER A 135 30.18 9.91 -12.22
N THR A 136 29.09 9.59 -12.92
CA THR A 136 28.63 8.21 -13.15
C THR A 136 27.80 8.09 -14.44
N ASP A 137 27.48 6.89 -14.91
CA ASP A 137 26.57 6.73 -16.07
C ASP A 137 25.11 6.94 -15.63
N VAL A 138 24.70 6.30 -14.53
CA VAL A 138 23.34 6.46 -13.97
C VAL A 138 23.38 6.78 -12.48
N ALA A 139 22.68 7.84 -12.09
CA ALA A 139 22.39 8.14 -10.69
C ALA A 139 20.98 7.63 -10.32
N ILE A 140 20.85 6.92 -9.21
CA ILE A 140 19.57 6.42 -8.70
C ILE A 140 19.29 7.09 -7.36
N ILE A 141 18.09 7.63 -7.17
CA ILE A 141 17.67 8.31 -5.95
C ILE A 141 16.59 7.46 -5.27
N GLY A 142 16.88 6.98 -4.07
CA GLY A 142 16.04 6.06 -3.28
C GLY A 142 16.56 4.61 -3.32
N ALA A 143 16.77 4.01 -2.15
CA ALA A 143 17.20 2.63 -1.96
C ALA A 143 16.06 1.72 -1.45
N GLY A 144 14.86 1.91 -2.00
CA GLY A 144 13.76 0.94 -1.95
C GLY A 144 13.87 -0.14 -3.03
N ILE A 145 12.87 -1.01 -3.15
CA ILE A 145 12.87 -2.12 -4.11
C ILE A 145 13.07 -1.65 -5.57
N ALA A 146 12.44 -0.55 -5.95
CA ALA A 146 12.56 0.05 -7.28
C ALA A 146 14.01 0.44 -7.61
N GLY A 147 14.66 1.24 -6.76
CA GLY A 147 16.04 1.67 -6.97
C GLY A 147 17.04 0.51 -6.97
N ILE A 148 16.84 -0.49 -6.09
CA ILE A 148 17.70 -1.68 -6.01
C ILE A 148 17.54 -2.59 -7.23
N ALA A 149 16.32 -2.77 -7.74
CA ALA A 149 16.07 -3.53 -8.97
C ALA A 149 16.64 -2.82 -10.22
N THR A 150 16.48 -1.49 -10.30
CA THR A 150 17.10 -0.67 -11.36
C THR A 150 18.63 -0.72 -11.28
N ALA A 151 19.22 -0.65 -10.09
CA ALA A 151 20.65 -0.85 -9.89
C ALA A 151 21.12 -2.22 -10.36
N TYR A 152 20.40 -3.30 -10.00
CA TYR A 152 20.73 -4.67 -10.40
C TYR A 152 20.80 -4.84 -11.91
N GLU A 153 19.75 -4.44 -12.64
CA GLU A 153 19.70 -4.60 -14.09
C GLU A 153 20.75 -3.70 -14.80
N LEU A 154 20.95 -2.45 -14.37
CA LEU A 154 21.95 -1.55 -14.97
C LEU A 154 23.40 -1.99 -14.70
N VAL A 155 23.71 -2.44 -13.48
CA VAL A 155 25.05 -2.92 -13.11
C VAL A 155 25.41 -4.18 -13.89
N ARG A 156 24.46 -5.11 -14.12
CA ARG A 156 24.65 -6.28 -14.98
C ARG A 156 24.87 -5.94 -16.46
N ARG A 157 24.39 -4.78 -16.91
CA ARG A 157 24.65 -4.24 -18.26
C ARG A 157 25.93 -3.39 -18.33
N GLY A 158 26.76 -3.41 -17.28
CA GLY A 158 28.07 -2.76 -17.25
C GLY A 158 28.04 -1.25 -17.06
N LYS A 159 26.89 -0.65 -16.70
CA LYS A 159 26.80 0.78 -16.39
C LYS A 159 27.45 1.07 -15.05
N ASN A 160 28.08 2.23 -14.91
CA ASN A 160 28.51 2.79 -13.63
C ASN A 160 27.29 3.41 -12.93
N VAL A 161 26.97 2.91 -11.73
CA VAL A 161 25.78 3.30 -10.97
C VAL A 161 26.15 3.89 -9.61
N VAL A 162 25.63 5.08 -9.30
CA VAL A 162 25.66 5.67 -7.96
C VAL A 162 24.23 5.74 -7.43
N MET A 163 23.95 5.05 -6.33
CA MET A 163 22.66 5.11 -5.64
C MET A 163 22.73 5.98 -4.38
N LEU A 164 21.78 6.90 -4.22
CA LEU A 164 21.71 7.85 -3.11
C LEU A 164 20.42 7.62 -2.30
N GLU A 165 20.55 7.39 -1.00
CA GLU A 165 19.43 7.25 -0.06
C GLU A 165 19.53 8.33 1.02
N ALA A 166 18.40 8.97 1.33
CA ALA A 166 18.32 10.07 2.29
C ALA A 166 18.41 9.62 3.76
N ARG A 167 18.14 8.33 4.04
CA ARG A 167 18.26 7.70 5.37
C ARG A 167 19.07 6.40 5.26
N ASP A 168 18.74 5.34 6.00
CA ASP A 168 19.36 4.02 5.81
C ASP A 168 18.61 3.23 4.72
N VAL A 169 19.26 2.24 4.09
CA VAL A 169 18.65 1.43 3.02
C VAL A 169 17.39 0.71 3.49
N LEU A 170 16.40 0.56 2.60
CA LEU A 170 15.10 -0.08 2.88
C LEU A 170 14.23 0.60 3.96
N SER A 171 14.64 1.74 4.53
CA SER A 171 13.90 2.44 5.61
C SER A 171 12.56 3.05 5.19
N GLY A 172 12.27 3.12 3.89
CA GLY A 172 10.98 3.53 3.34
C GLY A 172 9.93 2.40 3.33
N GLU A 173 8.91 2.56 2.50
CA GLU A 173 7.75 1.65 2.48
C GLU A 173 8.08 0.21 2.04
N THR A 174 9.21 -0.01 1.36
CA THR A 174 9.76 -1.36 1.11
C THR A 174 10.06 -2.13 2.41
N GLY A 175 10.42 -1.44 3.50
CA GLY A 175 10.57 -2.01 4.83
C GLY A 175 9.26 -2.16 5.62
N ARG A 176 8.13 -1.73 5.05
CA ARG A 176 6.82 -1.67 5.73
C ARG A 176 5.66 -2.32 4.95
N THR A 177 5.91 -2.78 3.74
CA THR A 177 5.02 -3.64 2.95
C THR A 177 4.53 -4.88 3.71
N SER A 178 3.38 -5.41 3.30
CA SER A 178 2.86 -6.71 3.72
C SER A 178 3.56 -7.91 3.06
N GLY A 179 4.32 -7.69 1.96
CA GLY A 179 5.15 -8.72 1.34
C GLY A 179 4.42 -9.69 0.41
N HIS A 180 3.37 -9.22 -0.30
CA HIS A 180 2.74 -9.95 -1.41
C HIS A 180 3.57 -9.78 -2.69
N LEU A 181 3.67 -10.82 -3.51
CA LEU A 181 4.43 -10.78 -4.77
C LEU A 181 3.61 -11.48 -5.85
N THR A 182 2.79 -10.70 -6.53
CA THR A 182 1.56 -11.19 -7.18
C THR A 182 1.41 -10.61 -8.58
N ASN A 183 0.63 -11.31 -9.42
CA ASN A 183 0.01 -10.74 -10.60
C ASN A 183 -1.53 -10.81 -10.53
N ASP A 184 -2.10 -11.11 -9.37
CA ASP A 184 -3.41 -10.57 -8.98
C ASP A 184 -3.19 -9.16 -8.46
N LEU A 185 -3.83 -8.17 -9.08
CA LEU A 185 -3.58 -6.75 -8.84
C LEU A 185 -4.75 -6.10 -8.13
N ASP A 186 -4.44 -5.17 -7.22
CA ASP A 186 -5.38 -4.64 -6.21
C ASP A 186 -6.63 -3.97 -6.84
N ASP A 187 -6.46 -3.28 -7.97
CA ASP A 187 -7.54 -2.63 -8.73
C ASP A 187 -8.41 -3.58 -9.57
N GLY A 188 -7.98 -4.83 -9.80
CA GLY A 188 -8.66 -5.81 -10.65
C GLY A 188 -8.58 -5.54 -12.16
N TYR A 189 -8.50 -6.60 -12.96
CA TYR A 189 -8.27 -6.48 -14.40
C TYR A 189 -9.45 -5.93 -15.19
N ILE A 190 -10.67 -6.04 -14.67
CA ILE A 190 -11.85 -5.36 -15.23
C ILE A 190 -11.69 -3.83 -15.21
N GLU A 191 -11.17 -3.23 -14.13
CA GLU A 191 -10.98 -1.78 -14.02
C GLU A 191 -9.74 -1.29 -14.79
N ILE A 192 -8.63 -2.04 -14.72
CA ILE A 192 -7.44 -1.81 -15.54
C ILE A 192 -7.82 -1.83 -17.04
N ALA A 193 -8.66 -2.77 -17.49
CA ALA A 193 -9.12 -2.82 -18.87
C ALA A 193 -10.05 -1.65 -19.26
N LYS A 194 -10.86 -1.11 -18.34
CA LYS A 194 -11.65 0.11 -18.61
C LYS A 194 -10.75 1.32 -18.85
N LYS A 195 -9.63 1.45 -18.13
CA LYS A 195 -8.63 2.52 -18.32
C LYS A 195 -7.74 2.30 -19.55
N HIS A 196 -7.08 1.15 -19.66
CA HIS A 196 -6.00 0.91 -20.64
C HIS A 196 -6.39 0.02 -21.84
N GLY A 197 -7.57 -0.59 -21.79
CA GLY A 197 -7.99 -1.62 -22.74
C GLY A 197 -7.48 -3.02 -22.35
N GLU A 198 -8.04 -4.04 -22.99
CA GLU A 198 -7.74 -5.45 -22.74
C GLU A 198 -6.25 -5.80 -22.93
N GLU A 199 -5.59 -5.23 -23.94
CA GLU A 199 -4.13 -5.40 -24.13
C GLU A 199 -3.33 -4.73 -23.01
N GLY A 200 -3.84 -3.65 -22.39
CA GLY A 200 -3.22 -3.02 -21.23
C GLY A 200 -3.32 -3.88 -19.98
N ALA A 201 -4.50 -4.45 -19.72
CA ALA A 201 -4.71 -5.44 -18.66
C ALA A 201 -3.80 -6.67 -18.85
N LYS A 202 -3.70 -7.18 -20.06
CA LYS A 202 -2.79 -8.28 -20.41
C LYS A 202 -1.31 -7.93 -20.19
N ILE A 203 -0.87 -6.74 -20.63
CA ILE A 203 0.51 -6.26 -20.38
C ILE A 203 0.81 -6.16 -18.89
N ALA A 204 -0.15 -5.71 -18.07
CA ALA A 204 -0.01 -5.70 -16.61
C ALA A 204 0.18 -7.13 -16.06
N ALA A 205 -0.67 -8.09 -16.45
CA ALA A 205 -0.51 -9.50 -16.05
C ALA A 205 0.84 -10.10 -16.45
N GLU A 206 1.27 -9.94 -17.71
CA GLU A 206 2.56 -10.45 -18.20
C GLU A 206 3.77 -9.84 -17.47
N SER A 207 3.74 -8.53 -17.21
CA SER A 207 4.87 -7.81 -16.61
C SER A 207 4.98 -7.99 -15.09
N HIS A 208 3.86 -8.06 -14.37
CA HIS A 208 3.85 -8.41 -12.94
C HIS A 208 4.19 -9.89 -12.72
N ALA A 209 3.70 -10.79 -13.58
CA ALA A 209 4.12 -12.18 -13.60
C ALA A 209 5.64 -12.29 -13.81
N TRP A 210 6.22 -11.56 -14.78
CA TRP A 210 7.67 -11.51 -14.96
C TRP A 210 8.41 -10.98 -13.74
N ALA A 211 7.94 -9.91 -13.09
CA ALA A 211 8.56 -9.35 -11.89
C ALA A 211 8.61 -10.37 -10.73
N ARG A 212 7.47 -11.02 -10.46
CA ARG A 212 7.32 -12.11 -9.47
C ARG A 212 8.23 -13.30 -9.77
N ASP A 213 8.39 -13.63 -11.06
CA ASP A 213 9.24 -14.72 -11.52
C ASP A 213 10.73 -14.36 -11.41
N ARG A 214 11.09 -13.12 -11.78
CA ARG A 214 12.43 -12.54 -11.71
C ARG A 214 13.01 -12.50 -10.29
N VAL A 215 12.20 -12.21 -9.28
CA VAL A 215 12.62 -12.34 -7.86
C VAL A 215 13.05 -13.77 -7.55
N GLY A 216 12.33 -14.77 -8.05
CA GLY A 216 12.67 -16.19 -7.88
C GLY A 216 13.95 -16.60 -8.60
N GLU A 217 14.16 -16.10 -9.82
CA GLU A 217 15.42 -16.27 -10.56
C GLU A 217 16.61 -15.71 -9.78
N ILE A 218 16.53 -14.44 -9.35
CA ILE A 218 17.60 -13.72 -8.66
C ILE A 218 17.88 -14.37 -7.29
N THR A 219 16.83 -14.78 -6.57
CA THR A 219 16.95 -15.51 -5.29
C THR A 219 17.76 -16.80 -5.47
N LYS A 220 17.52 -17.55 -6.55
CA LYS A 220 18.25 -18.78 -6.88
C LYS A 220 19.66 -18.51 -7.41
N GLU A 221 19.84 -17.49 -8.25
CA GLU A 221 21.13 -17.11 -8.85
C GLU A 221 22.13 -16.61 -7.81
N LEU A 222 21.66 -15.83 -6.82
CA LEU A 222 22.47 -15.24 -5.76
C LEU A 222 22.48 -16.04 -4.45
N GLY A 223 21.72 -17.15 -4.37
CA GLY A 223 21.69 -18.04 -3.21
C GLY A 223 21.07 -17.42 -1.95
N ILE A 224 20.03 -16.60 -2.09
CA ILE A 224 19.45 -15.81 -0.99
C ILE A 224 18.36 -16.62 -0.26
N ASP A 225 18.46 -16.76 1.07
CA ASP A 225 17.32 -17.25 1.89
C ASP A 225 16.37 -16.09 2.22
N CYS A 226 15.35 -15.92 1.38
CA CYS A 226 14.29 -14.92 1.56
C CYS A 226 12.88 -15.53 1.65
N GLU A 227 12.71 -16.78 2.11
CA GLU A 227 11.38 -17.44 2.26
C GLU A 227 10.54 -17.49 0.95
N TYR A 228 11.17 -17.31 -0.23
CA TYR A 228 10.50 -17.26 -1.54
C TYR A 228 9.83 -18.61 -1.89
N ARG A 229 8.53 -18.56 -2.18
CA ARG A 229 7.73 -19.73 -2.56
C ARG A 229 6.50 -19.35 -3.39
N ARG A 230 5.98 -20.31 -4.15
CA ARG A 230 4.75 -20.18 -4.95
C ARG A 230 3.54 -20.67 -4.17
N LEU A 231 2.46 -19.90 -4.27
CA LEU A 231 1.20 -20.09 -3.56
C LEU A 231 0.02 -19.83 -4.53
N PRO A 232 -1.17 -20.37 -4.26
CA PRO A 232 -2.41 -19.81 -4.82
C PRO A 232 -2.75 -18.48 -4.13
N ALA A 233 -3.45 -17.61 -4.85
CA ALA A 233 -4.25 -16.53 -4.27
C ALA A 233 -5.73 -16.94 -4.24
N TYR A 234 -6.45 -16.45 -3.22
CA TYR A 234 -7.86 -16.69 -2.96
C TYR A 234 -8.59 -15.38 -2.66
N ASP A 235 -9.45 -14.94 -3.58
CA ASP A 235 -10.26 -13.74 -3.40
C ASP A 235 -11.69 -14.15 -3.03
N VAL A 236 -12.14 -13.70 -1.86
CA VAL A 236 -13.34 -14.22 -1.21
C VAL A 236 -14.30 -13.09 -0.84
N SER A 237 -15.57 -13.43 -0.63
CA SER A 237 -16.50 -12.47 -0.01
C SER A 237 -16.20 -12.34 1.47
N GLN A 238 -16.17 -11.10 1.97
CA GLN A 238 -16.11 -10.83 3.41
C GLN A 238 -17.42 -11.19 4.14
N PHE A 239 -18.53 -11.28 3.39
CA PHE A 239 -19.89 -11.34 3.90
C PHE A 239 -20.39 -12.79 4.02
N PRO A 240 -21.24 -13.08 5.01
CA PRO A 240 -21.84 -14.41 5.13
C PRO A 240 -22.82 -14.69 3.98
N ILE A 241 -22.83 -15.95 3.53
CA ILE A 241 -23.74 -16.46 2.49
C ILE A 241 -25.20 -16.07 2.77
N GLY A 242 -25.89 -15.57 1.75
CA GLY A 242 -27.28 -15.10 1.83
C GLY A 242 -27.44 -13.62 2.23
N HIS A 243 -26.35 -12.88 2.37
CA HIS A 243 -26.34 -11.43 2.46
C HIS A 243 -26.30 -10.79 1.06
N GLU A 244 -27.03 -9.70 0.81
CA GLU A 244 -27.11 -9.05 -0.53
C GLU A 244 -25.72 -8.69 -1.10
N LYS A 245 -24.80 -8.21 -0.26
CA LYS A 245 -23.43 -7.90 -0.69
C LYS A 245 -22.58 -9.15 -1.01
N HIS A 246 -22.82 -10.30 -0.37
CA HIS A 246 -22.13 -11.55 -0.68
C HIS A 246 -22.43 -11.98 -2.12
N ASP A 247 -23.72 -12.03 -2.48
CA ASP A 247 -24.14 -12.48 -3.80
C ASP A 247 -23.67 -11.53 -4.92
N LYS A 248 -23.46 -10.25 -4.60
CA LYS A 248 -22.83 -9.25 -5.47
C LYS A 248 -21.31 -9.52 -5.64
N GLU A 249 -20.55 -9.61 -4.55
CA GLU A 249 -19.10 -9.87 -4.58
C GLU A 249 -18.82 -11.20 -5.31
N ILE A 250 -19.62 -12.24 -5.07
CA ILE A 250 -19.56 -13.55 -5.73
C ILE A 250 -20.00 -13.51 -7.21
N SER A 251 -20.62 -12.43 -7.71
CA SER A 251 -20.81 -12.19 -9.15
C SER A 251 -19.58 -11.52 -9.74
N GLU A 252 -19.06 -10.48 -9.09
CA GLU A 252 -17.90 -9.72 -9.54
C GLU A 252 -16.64 -10.60 -9.60
N LEU A 253 -16.43 -11.49 -8.62
CA LEU A 253 -15.37 -12.50 -8.62
C LEU A 253 -15.47 -13.53 -9.76
N LYS A 254 -16.65 -13.74 -10.36
CA LYS A 254 -16.80 -14.61 -11.56
C LYS A 254 -16.46 -13.87 -12.83
N GLU A 255 -16.87 -12.60 -12.92
CA GLU A 255 -16.55 -11.73 -14.06
C GLU A 255 -15.03 -11.49 -14.11
N GLU A 256 -14.40 -11.20 -12.97
CA GLU A 256 -12.95 -11.05 -12.85
C GLU A 256 -12.21 -12.36 -13.15
N ALA A 257 -12.67 -13.51 -12.66
CA ALA A 257 -12.06 -14.81 -12.96
C ALA A 257 -12.03 -15.14 -14.46
N GLU A 258 -13.11 -14.84 -15.21
CA GLU A 258 -13.12 -15.01 -16.66
C GLU A 258 -12.31 -13.92 -17.39
N MET A 259 -12.20 -12.71 -16.84
CA MET A 259 -11.32 -11.64 -17.38
C MET A 259 -9.83 -12.02 -17.26
N GLN A 260 -9.38 -12.44 -16.08
CA GLN A 260 -8.01 -12.91 -15.82
C GLN A 260 -7.62 -14.09 -16.72
N LYS A 261 -8.50 -15.07 -16.81
CA LYS A 261 -8.37 -16.22 -17.72
C LYS A 261 -8.32 -15.81 -19.20
N LYS A 262 -9.05 -14.75 -19.60
CA LYS A 262 -9.01 -14.21 -20.97
C LYS A 262 -7.66 -13.56 -21.31
N ILE A 263 -7.04 -12.86 -20.35
CA ILE A 263 -5.70 -12.27 -20.52
C ILE A 263 -4.55 -13.25 -20.29
N GLY A 264 -4.84 -14.51 -19.96
CA GLY A 264 -3.87 -15.62 -19.93
C GLY A 264 -3.40 -16.05 -18.54
N MET A 265 -4.04 -15.61 -17.46
CA MET A 265 -3.75 -16.08 -16.10
C MET A 265 -4.34 -17.48 -15.84
N GLU A 266 -3.70 -18.24 -14.96
CA GLU A 266 -4.18 -19.55 -14.49
C GLU A 266 -5.26 -19.39 -13.41
N THR A 267 -6.36 -18.73 -13.76
CA THR A 267 -7.46 -18.36 -12.87
C THR A 267 -8.72 -19.18 -13.12
N ARG A 268 -9.47 -19.46 -12.04
CA ARG A 268 -10.83 -20.02 -12.07
C ARG A 268 -11.68 -19.43 -10.94
N PHE A 269 -12.99 -19.46 -11.07
CA PHE A 269 -13.90 -19.36 -9.93
C PHE A 269 -14.22 -20.76 -9.38
N ASP A 270 -14.19 -20.95 -8.06
CA ASP A 270 -14.57 -22.20 -7.40
C ASP A 270 -15.71 -21.94 -6.38
N PRO A 271 -16.94 -22.46 -6.60
CA PRO A 271 -18.08 -22.24 -5.71
C PRO A 271 -17.99 -22.99 -4.37
N ASN A 272 -16.99 -23.85 -4.16
CA ASN A 272 -16.79 -24.60 -2.93
C ASN A 272 -15.47 -24.28 -2.23
N LEU A 273 -14.76 -23.22 -2.66
CA LEU A 273 -13.49 -22.80 -2.07
C LEU A 273 -13.60 -22.61 -0.55
N THR A 274 -12.71 -23.24 0.21
CA THR A 274 -12.56 -23.05 1.66
C THR A 274 -11.09 -22.95 2.02
N VAL A 275 -10.68 -21.89 2.72
CA VAL A 275 -9.32 -21.78 3.26
C VAL A 275 -9.15 -22.70 4.48
N LYS A 276 -8.21 -23.64 4.45
CA LYS A 276 -7.91 -24.49 5.60
C LYS A 276 -7.49 -23.60 6.80
N GLY A 277 -8.09 -23.85 7.95
CA GLY A 277 -7.85 -23.11 9.19
C GLY A 277 -8.82 -21.94 9.43
N TRP A 278 -9.58 -21.51 8.43
CA TRP A 278 -10.74 -20.63 8.62
C TRP A 278 -11.85 -21.47 9.30
N SER A 279 -11.86 -21.49 10.64
CA SER A 279 -12.84 -22.22 11.46
C SER A 279 -13.78 -21.30 12.25
N GLY A 280 -13.85 -20.04 11.82
CA GLY A 280 -14.77 -19.03 12.30
C GLY A 280 -16.25 -19.32 12.00
N LYS A 281 -17.12 -18.40 12.45
CA LYS A 281 -18.58 -18.50 12.22
C LYS A 281 -19.04 -17.94 10.88
N ILE A 282 -18.19 -17.17 10.21
CA ILE A 282 -18.48 -16.57 8.90
C ILE A 282 -18.18 -17.63 7.85
N ASP A 283 -19.23 -18.10 7.17
CA ASP A 283 -19.13 -19.06 6.07
C ASP A 283 -18.63 -18.34 4.81
N GLN A 284 -17.43 -18.71 4.36
CA GLN A 284 -16.67 -18.07 3.28
C GLN A 284 -16.95 -18.69 1.90
N ARG A 285 -17.65 -19.83 1.83
CA ARG A 285 -17.58 -20.75 0.68
C ARG A 285 -17.87 -20.11 -0.68
N GLY A 286 -16.85 -20.14 -1.53
CA GLY A 286 -16.86 -19.54 -2.86
C GLY A 286 -15.77 -18.47 -3.02
N GLY A 287 -15.12 -18.43 -4.18
CA GLY A 287 -14.14 -17.39 -4.48
C GLY A 287 -13.43 -17.58 -5.81
N LEU A 288 -12.61 -16.59 -6.16
CA LEU A 288 -11.63 -16.67 -7.23
C LEU A 288 -10.40 -17.46 -6.73
N VAL A 289 -9.76 -18.21 -7.62
CA VAL A 289 -8.47 -18.85 -7.37
C VAL A 289 -7.54 -18.58 -8.55
N ALA A 290 -6.54 -17.73 -8.35
CA ALA A 290 -5.43 -17.58 -9.28
C ALA A 290 -4.22 -18.39 -8.79
N ASN A 291 -3.65 -19.19 -9.68
CA ASN A 291 -2.46 -19.98 -9.37
C ASN A 291 -1.16 -19.19 -9.62
N ASN A 292 -0.04 -19.75 -9.16
CA ASN A 292 1.33 -19.30 -9.43
C ASN A 292 1.75 -17.93 -8.85
N GLN A 293 0.96 -17.32 -7.97
CA GLN A 293 1.40 -16.18 -7.17
C GLN A 293 2.54 -16.56 -6.22
N ALA A 294 3.19 -15.58 -5.60
CA ALA A 294 4.34 -15.81 -4.75
C ALA A 294 4.33 -15.00 -3.46
N THR A 295 5.13 -15.44 -2.51
CA THR A 295 5.48 -14.65 -1.33
C THR A 295 6.92 -14.87 -0.91
N PHE A 296 7.48 -13.91 -0.17
CA PHE A 296 8.88 -13.83 0.21
C PHE A 296 9.07 -12.84 1.38
N HIS A 297 10.27 -12.78 1.94
CA HIS A 297 10.69 -11.85 2.98
C HIS A 297 11.46 -10.69 2.31
N PRO A 298 10.81 -9.53 2.06
CA PRO A 298 11.32 -8.53 1.12
C PRO A 298 12.66 -7.93 1.56
N THR A 299 12.83 -7.63 2.84
CA THR A 299 14.09 -7.07 3.35
C THR A 299 15.28 -8.03 3.23
N ARG A 300 15.08 -9.35 3.43
CA ARG A 300 16.14 -10.35 3.22
C ARG A 300 16.54 -10.45 1.75
N TYR A 301 15.56 -10.47 0.84
CA TYR A 301 15.82 -10.50 -0.60
C TYR A 301 16.69 -9.30 -1.01
N LEU A 302 16.28 -8.10 -0.62
CA LEU A 302 16.97 -6.88 -1.00
C LEU A 302 18.30 -6.68 -0.26
N ALA A 303 18.44 -7.13 0.98
CA ALA A 303 19.74 -7.22 1.66
C ALA A 303 20.69 -8.17 0.92
N GLY A 304 20.19 -9.29 0.36
CA GLY A 304 20.95 -10.18 -0.50
C GLY A 304 21.41 -9.51 -1.80
N VAL A 305 20.49 -8.84 -2.52
CA VAL A 305 20.80 -8.10 -3.76
C VAL A 305 21.76 -6.93 -3.49
N LEU A 306 21.59 -6.19 -2.39
CA LEU A 306 22.51 -5.12 -1.95
C LEU A 306 23.90 -5.66 -1.60
N ASN A 307 24.01 -6.82 -0.96
CA ASN A 307 25.29 -7.46 -0.66
C ASN A 307 26.02 -7.91 -1.93
N TRP A 308 25.29 -8.37 -2.96
CA TRP A 308 25.86 -8.65 -4.28
C TRP A 308 26.27 -7.38 -5.02
N LEU A 309 25.42 -6.35 -5.04
CA LEU A 309 25.69 -5.04 -5.64
C LEU A 309 26.94 -4.39 -5.05
N LYS A 310 27.10 -4.45 -3.71
CA LYS A 310 28.27 -3.92 -2.97
C LYS A 310 29.60 -4.60 -3.33
N GLN A 311 29.58 -5.73 -4.04
CA GLN A 311 30.77 -6.43 -4.55
C GLN A 311 31.10 -6.07 -6.02
N GLN A 312 30.23 -5.34 -6.73
CA GLN A 312 30.44 -5.00 -8.13
C GLN A 312 31.27 -3.72 -8.27
N PRO A 313 32.33 -3.70 -9.11
CA PRO A 313 33.25 -2.56 -9.21
C PRO A 313 32.63 -1.30 -9.83
N ASN A 314 31.52 -1.47 -10.57
CA ASN A 314 30.75 -0.42 -11.21
C ASN A 314 29.52 0.03 -10.39
N PHE A 315 29.44 -0.33 -9.10
CA PHE A 315 28.37 0.12 -8.20
C PHE A 315 28.91 0.86 -6.99
N GLN A 316 28.29 2.00 -6.66
CA GLN A 316 28.47 2.71 -5.41
C GLN A 316 27.10 3.06 -4.82
N CYS A 317 26.97 3.04 -3.50
CA CYS A 317 25.77 3.51 -2.81
C CYS A 317 26.17 4.37 -1.61
N TYR A 318 25.41 5.42 -1.37
CA TYR A 318 25.59 6.35 -0.26
C TYR A 318 24.27 6.54 0.49
N THR A 319 24.27 6.20 1.78
CA THR A 319 23.13 6.40 2.69
C THR A 319 23.23 7.75 3.40
N ARG A 320 22.16 8.17 4.09
CA ARG A 320 22.08 9.44 4.85
C ARG A 320 22.47 10.67 4.00
N THR A 321 22.26 10.54 2.69
CA THR A 321 22.67 11.47 1.63
C THR A 321 21.42 11.98 0.92
N ARG A 322 20.75 12.95 1.53
CA ARG A 322 19.48 13.48 1.02
C ARG A 322 19.67 14.28 -0.26
N VAL A 323 18.93 13.92 -1.31
CA VAL A 323 18.91 14.67 -2.57
C VAL A 323 17.90 15.81 -2.51
N MET A 324 18.37 17.01 -2.88
CA MET A 324 17.61 18.26 -2.85
C MET A 324 17.22 18.74 -4.26
N ASP A 325 18.02 18.44 -5.27
CA ASP A 325 17.72 18.77 -6.68
C ASP A 325 18.29 17.74 -7.65
N VAL A 326 17.60 17.55 -8.78
CA VAL A 326 17.95 16.61 -9.87
C VAL A 326 17.66 17.33 -11.17
N SER A 327 18.61 18.09 -11.73
CA SER A 327 18.32 18.99 -12.86
C SER A 327 19.11 18.65 -14.12
N GLU A 328 18.38 18.44 -15.23
CA GLU A 328 18.94 18.22 -16.56
C GLU A 328 19.68 19.49 -17.03
N LYS A 329 20.89 19.31 -17.55
CA LYS A 329 21.83 20.36 -18.01
C LYS A 329 22.26 20.08 -19.44
N GLY A 330 22.71 21.15 -20.11
CA GLY A 330 23.07 21.12 -21.52
C GLY A 330 21.88 21.43 -22.41
N ILE A 331 22.16 21.51 -23.71
CA ILE A 331 21.19 21.81 -24.76
C ILE A 331 21.49 20.84 -25.90
N GLU A 332 20.44 20.27 -26.49
CA GLU A 332 20.51 19.45 -27.69
C GLU A 332 19.55 20.05 -28.72
N VAL A 333 20.05 20.31 -29.93
CA VAL A 333 19.30 20.91 -31.04
C VAL A 333 19.63 20.12 -32.31
N LEU A 334 18.62 19.52 -32.92
CA LEU A 334 18.74 18.73 -34.16
C LEU A 334 19.80 17.60 -34.06
N GLY A 335 19.94 16.96 -32.89
CA GLY A 335 20.94 15.92 -32.63
C GLY A 335 22.36 16.44 -32.40
N LEU A 336 22.55 17.76 -32.26
CA LEU A 336 23.83 18.38 -31.89
C LEU A 336 23.74 18.95 -30.47
N GLY A 337 24.65 18.50 -29.61
CA GLY A 337 24.73 18.90 -28.21
C GLY A 337 25.10 17.73 -27.31
N HIS A 338 25.02 17.94 -25.99
CA HIS A 338 25.05 16.87 -25.01
C HIS A 338 24.17 17.25 -23.81
N LYS A 339 23.48 16.26 -23.23
CA LYS A 339 22.61 16.42 -22.06
C LYS A 339 23.06 15.49 -20.94
N THR A 340 23.20 16.06 -19.75
CA THR A 340 23.57 15.36 -18.51
C THR A 340 22.61 15.77 -17.38
N VAL A 341 22.65 15.08 -16.25
CA VAL A 341 21.89 15.44 -15.04
C VAL A 341 22.87 15.86 -13.93
N GLU A 342 22.55 16.97 -13.28
CA GLU A 342 23.24 17.46 -12.08
C GLU A 342 22.35 17.22 -10.85
N ILE A 343 22.79 16.31 -9.98
CA ILE A 343 22.14 15.97 -8.71
C ILE A 343 22.85 16.74 -7.59
N LYS A 344 22.08 17.36 -6.68
CA LYS A 344 22.58 18.13 -5.54
C LYS A 344 22.05 17.56 -4.24
N THR A 345 22.92 17.44 -3.25
CA THR A 345 22.60 16.84 -1.93
C THR A 345 22.59 17.89 -0.81
N GLU A 346 21.97 17.54 0.31
CA GLU A 346 21.77 18.41 1.48
C GLU A 346 23.08 18.84 2.15
N ASN A 347 24.12 18.00 2.09
CA ASN A 347 25.45 18.33 2.61
C ASN A 347 26.33 19.13 1.63
N GLY A 348 25.82 19.47 0.45
CA GLY A 348 26.47 20.31 -0.55
C GLY A 348 27.21 19.56 -1.66
N HIS A 349 27.42 18.25 -1.55
CA HIS A 349 28.07 17.47 -2.61
C HIS A 349 27.14 17.20 -3.80
N THR A 350 27.74 16.98 -4.97
CA THR A 350 27.04 16.84 -6.24
C THR A 350 27.39 15.54 -6.97
N VAL A 351 26.42 14.97 -7.69
CA VAL A 351 26.64 13.84 -8.59
C VAL A 351 26.25 14.26 -10.00
N LYS A 352 27.14 14.07 -10.97
CA LYS A 352 26.86 14.26 -12.39
C LYS A 352 26.60 12.90 -13.03
N ALA A 353 25.56 12.80 -13.85
CA ALA A 353 25.21 11.55 -14.50
C ALA A 353 24.76 11.73 -15.96
N GLU A 354 24.92 10.69 -16.77
CA GLU A 354 24.35 10.64 -18.12
C GLU A 354 22.82 10.45 -18.08
N ASN A 355 22.32 9.74 -17.05
CA ASN A 355 20.89 9.57 -16.75
C ASN A 355 20.65 9.61 -15.22
N ALA A 356 19.43 9.96 -14.79
CA ALA A 356 19.03 9.89 -13.38
C ALA A 356 17.65 9.24 -13.20
N VAL A 357 17.47 8.46 -12.14
CA VAL A 357 16.23 7.72 -11.83
C VAL A 357 15.72 8.12 -10.45
N GLU A 358 14.57 8.78 -10.40
CA GLU A 358 13.85 9.11 -9.16
C GLU A 358 12.99 7.91 -8.74
N ALA A 359 13.50 7.07 -7.83
CA ALA A 359 12.83 5.90 -7.26
C ALA A 359 12.34 6.18 -5.82
N THR A 360 11.85 7.39 -5.59
CA THR A 360 11.58 8.00 -4.27
C THR A 360 10.14 7.85 -3.78
N CYS A 361 9.38 6.90 -4.36
CA CYS A 361 7.90 6.78 -4.31
C CYS A 361 7.12 7.98 -4.86
N VAL A 362 7.62 9.20 -4.73
CA VAL A 362 7.10 10.43 -5.35
C VAL A 362 8.27 11.28 -5.89
N PRO A 363 8.25 11.75 -7.16
CA PRO A 363 9.32 12.56 -7.73
C PRO A 363 9.50 13.92 -7.03
N LEU A 364 10.73 14.41 -7.00
CA LEU A 364 11.14 15.58 -6.21
C LEU A 364 10.74 16.93 -6.84
N GLN A 365 10.36 16.97 -8.12
CA GLN A 365 10.22 18.25 -8.86
C GLN A 365 8.87 18.52 -9.52
N LYS A 366 8.06 17.50 -9.86
CA LYS A 366 6.94 17.68 -10.82
C LYS A 366 5.57 17.47 -10.20
N LEU A 367 4.92 18.58 -9.89
CA LEU A 367 3.53 18.61 -9.40
C LEU A 367 2.54 17.91 -10.34
N SER A 368 2.78 17.89 -11.65
CA SER A 368 1.86 17.28 -12.63
C SER A 368 1.68 15.77 -12.49
N VAL A 369 2.65 15.04 -11.95
CA VAL A 369 2.49 13.62 -11.60
C VAL A 369 1.90 13.49 -10.20
N ILE A 370 2.29 14.36 -9.26
CA ILE A 370 1.78 14.37 -7.89
C ILE A 370 0.25 14.59 -7.85
N THR A 371 -0.31 15.44 -8.72
CA THR A 371 -1.77 15.65 -8.86
C THR A 371 -2.51 14.47 -9.51
N GLN A 372 -1.80 13.42 -9.93
CA GLN A 372 -2.38 12.17 -10.45
C GLN A 372 -2.27 11.01 -9.45
N LEU A 373 -1.85 11.29 -8.20
CA LEU A 373 -1.68 10.32 -7.12
C LEU A 373 -2.60 10.65 -5.94
N GLU A 374 -3.32 9.65 -5.44
CA GLU A 374 -3.89 9.70 -4.09
C GLU A 374 -2.91 9.04 -3.09
N PHE A 375 -3.03 9.40 -1.80
CA PHE A 375 -2.08 8.98 -0.76
C PHE A 375 -2.85 8.31 0.38
N TYR A 376 -2.61 7.02 0.60
CA TYR A 376 -3.31 6.20 1.59
C TYR A 376 -2.37 5.64 2.65
N ARG A 377 -2.87 5.43 3.87
CA ARG A 377 -2.22 4.64 4.92
C ARG A 377 -2.89 3.27 4.97
N SER A 378 -2.13 2.22 4.72
CA SER A 378 -2.58 0.82 4.88
C SER A 378 -1.99 0.23 6.15
N TYR A 379 -2.76 -0.56 6.90
CA TYR A 379 -2.37 -1.08 8.21
C TYR A 379 -2.05 -2.57 8.13
N CYS A 380 -1.20 -3.06 9.03
CA CYS A 380 -0.80 -4.46 9.12
C CYS A 380 -0.63 -4.89 10.58
N ILE A 381 -0.96 -6.14 10.86
CA ILE A 381 -0.64 -6.85 12.09
C ILE A 381 0.08 -8.17 11.74
N ALA A 382 0.97 -8.64 12.62
CA ALA A 382 1.46 -10.01 12.58
C ALA A 382 0.98 -10.75 13.83
N ILE A 383 0.08 -11.71 13.63
CA ILE A 383 -0.54 -12.51 14.68
C ILE A 383 -0.05 -13.96 14.58
N ARG A 384 0.27 -14.56 15.74
CA ARG A 384 0.79 -15.93 15.80
C ARG A 384 -0.31 -16.93 15.43
N VAL A 385 0.00 -17.90 14.58
CA VAL A 385 -0.85 -19.07 14.31
C VAL A 385 -0.03 -20.35 14.43
N PRO A 386 -0.55 -21.43 15.04
CA PRO A 386 0.20 -22.68 15.16
C PRO A 386 0.58 -23.24 13.78
N LYS A 387 1.81 -23.74 13.63
CA LYS A 387 2.34 -24.19 12.34
C LYS A 387 1.46 -25.22 11.65
N GLY A 388 1.15 -24.94 10.38
CA GLY A 388 0.28 -25.79 9.56
C GLY A 388 -1.18 -25.88 10.04
N SER A 389 -1.65 -25.02 10.96
CA SER A 389 -3.08 -24.93 11.29
C SER A 389 -3.88 -24.17 10.22
N VAL A 390 -3.26 -23.17 9.61
CA VAL A 390 -3.77 -22.41 8.45
C VAL A 390 -3.17 -22.96 7.15
N GLU A 391 -3.80 -22.69 6.02
CA GLU A 391 -3.24 -22.89 4.68
C GLU A 391 -2.11 -21.88 4.40
N ASP A 392 -1.12 -22.28 3.61
CA ASP A 392 -0.13 -21.35 3.08
C ASP A 392 -0.65 -20.89 1.70
N CYS A 393 -1.31 -19.73 1.70
CA CYS A 393 -1.91 -19.08 0.53
C CYS A 393 -1.75 -17.56 0.65
N LEU A 394 -2.02 -16.85 -0.45
CA LEU A 394 -2.45 -15.46 -0.38
C LEU A 394 -3.98 -15.45 -0.30
N LEU A 395 -4.56 -14.52 0.45
CA LEU A 395 -6.00 -14.42 0.66
C LEU A 395 -6.41 -12.94 0.71
N TYR A 396 -7.45 -12.58 -0.03
CA TYR A 396 -7.95 -11.22 -0.18
C TYR A 396 -9.49 -11.19 0.03
N ASP A 397 -10.04 -10.10 0.56
CA ASP A 397 -11.49 -9.83 0.49
C ASP A 397 -11.80 -8.49 -0.19
N ASN A 398 -12.85 -8.48 -1.03
CA ASN A 398 -13.20 -7.33 -1.88
C ASN A 398 -14.03 -6.28 -1.12
N ALA A 399 -13.64 -5.97 0.13
CA ALA A 399 -14.36 -5.06 0.99
C ALA A 399 -14.07 -3.57 0.68
N GLU A 400 -15.01 -2.70 1.05
CA GLU A 400 -14.80 -1.24 1.06
C GLU A 400 -13.68 -0.84 2.05
N GLU A 401 -13.52 -1.63 3.11
CA GLU A 401 -12.33 -1.68 3.97
C GLU A 401 -11.67 -3.05 3.74
N TYR A 402 -11.03 -3.27 2.59
CA TYR A 402 -10.42 -4.55 2.16
C TYR A 402 -9.42 -5.14 3.18
N LYS A 403 -9.31 -6.49 3.20
CA LYS A 403 -8.32 -7.23 3.99
C LYS A 403 -7.50 -8.18 3.11
N TYR A 404 -6.19 -8.22 3.34
CA TYR A 404 -5.26 -9.19 2.73
C TYR A 404 -4.49 -9.98 3.78
N VAL A 405 -4.14 -11.25 3.46
CA VAL A 405 -3.53 -12.21 4.39
C VAL A 405 -2.46 -13.07 3.72
N ARG A 406 -1.33 -13.30 4.42
CA ARG A 406 -0.31 -14.30 4.08
C ARG A 406 0.47 -14.81 5.30
N LEU A 407 1.27 -15.87 5.14
CA LEU A 407 2.15 -16.39 6.20
C LEU A 407 3.64 -16.03 6.04
N THR A 408 4.37 -15.87 7.14
CA THR A 408 5.84 -15.78 7.21
C THR A 408 6.37 -16.45 8.48
N ALA A 409 7.65 -16.85 8.53
CA ALA A 409 8.18 -17.63 9.65
C ALA A 409 8.20 -16.85 10.99
N CYS A 410 7.51 -17.37 12.01
CA CYS A 410 7.64 -16.90 13.40
C CYS A 410 8.72 -17.70 14.15
N ASP A 411 8.47 -18.93 14.60
CA ASP A 411 9.48 -19.73 15.32
C ASP A 411 9.40 -21.25 15.04
N GLU A 412 9.65 -22.10 16.03
CA GLU A 412 9.54 -23.57 15.88
C GLU A 412 8.10 -24.07 15.96
N LYS A 413 7.19 -23.30 16.59
CA LYS A 413 5.82 -23.71 16.92
C LYS A 413 4.77 -22.94 16.13
N ASP A 414 5.02 -21.66 15.92
CA ASP A 414 4.09 -20.74 15.25
C ASP A 414 4.67 -20.23 13.92
N ASP A 415 3.76 -19.87 13.02
CA ASP A 415 4.01 -18.93 11.93
C ASP A 415 3.36 -17.57 12.27
N TYR A 416 3.83 -16.50 11.65
CA TYR A 416 3.11 -15.23 11.67
C TYR A 416 2.16 -15.19 10.48
N MET A 417 0.87 -15.07 10.78
CA MET A 417 -0.13 -14.62 9.83
C MET A 417 -0.07 -13.08 9.79
N VAL A 418 0.37 -12.54 8.66
CA VAL A 418 0.33 -11.10 8.37
C VAL A 418 -1.05 -10.81 7.82
N VAL A 419 -1.78 -9.91 8.47
CA VAL A 419 -3.12 -9.46 8.06
C VAL A 419 -3.08 -7.93 7.94
N GLY A 420 -3.55 -7.37 6.83
CA GLY A 420 -3.54 -5.93 6.62
C GLY A 420 -4.66 -5.41 5.72
N GLY A 421 -4.66 -4.10 5.50
CA GLY A 421 -5.73 -3.33 4.87
C GLY A 421 -6.23 -2.22 5.81
N CYS A 422 -7.56 -2.02 5.87
CA CYS A 422 -8.21 -0.96 6.67
C CYS A 422 -7.73 0.47 6.30
N ASP A 423 -7.60 0.71 4.99
CA ASP A 423 -6.94 1.89 4.44
C ASP A 423 -7.72 3.20 4.63
N HIS A 424 -6.99 4.31 4.70
CA HIS A 424 -7.58 5.66 4.72
C HIS A 424 -6.67 6.72 4.12
N LYS A 425 -7.21 7.87 3.71
CA LYS A 425 -6.38 8.96 3.15
C LYS A 425 -5.44 9.56 4.20
N VAL A 426 -4.17 9.77 3.81
CA VAL A 426 -3.09 10.27 4.69
C VAL A 426 -3.53 11.58 5.36
N GLY A 427 -3.51 11.63 6.69
CA GLY A 427 -3.84 12.81 7.47
C GLY A 427 -5.32 13.26 7.43
N GLN A 428 -6.25 12.49 6.87
CA GLN A 428 -7.66 12.91 6.72
C GLN A 428 -8.65 12.15 7.63
N GLU A 429 -8.20 11.08 8.30
CA GLU A 429 -9.03 10.18 9.11
C GLU A 429 -8.29 9.63 10.34
N GLU A 430 -9.06 9.02 11.25
CA GLU A 430 -8.55 8.41 12.49
C GLU A 430 -7.73 7.14 12.25
N THR A 431 -6.64 7.03 13.02
CA THR A 431 -5.55 6.06 12.81
C THR A 431 -5.58 4.87 13.78
N LEU A 432 -6.03 5.07 15.02
CA LEU A 432 -6.00 4.05 16.08
C LEU A 432 -6.96 2.85 15.90
N PRO A 433 -8.19 2.98 15.34
CA PRO A 433 -9.12 1.86 15.26
C PRO A 433 -8.62 0.70 14.39
N ARG A 434 -7.84 0.98 13.34
CA ARG A 434 -7.52 0.07 12.24
C ARG A 434 -6.83 -1.22 12.71
N TYR A 435 -5.87 -1.12 13.65
CA TYR A 435 -5.21 -2.31 14.22
C TYR A 435 -6.12 -3.20 15.08
N ALA A 436 -7.17 -2.65 15.68
CA ALA A 436 -8.14 -3.43 16.45
C ALA A 436 -9.15 -4.12 15.53
N GLU A 437 -9.51 -3.47 14.43
CA GLU A 437 -10.37 -3.99 13.37
C GLU A 437 -9.72 -5.19 12.66
N LEU A 438 -8.45 -5.09 12.24
CA LEU A 438 -7.68 -6.21 11.68
C LEU A 438 -7.62 -7.40 12.66
N GLU A 439 -7.39 -7.13 13.95
CA GLU A 439 -7.33 -8.17 14.98
C GLU A 439 -8.71 -8.82 15.22
N GLN A 440 -9.80 -8.05 15.21
CA GLN A 440 -11.16 -8.57 15.31
C GLN A 440 -11.53 -9.42 14.08
N TRP A 441 -11.38 -8.89 12.86
CA TRP A 441 -11.64 -9.59 11.60
C TRP A 441 -10.93 -10.95 11.59
N THR A 442 -9.69 -10.97 12.08
CA THR A 442 -8.89 -12.20 12.19
C THR A 442 -9.45 -13.18 13.20
N ARG A 443 -9.71 -12.75 14.45
CA ARG A 443 -10.18 -13.64 15.52
C ARG A 443 -11.58 -14.21 15.27
N GLU A 444 -12.40 -13.52 14.48
CA GLU A 444 -13.72 -14.02 14.01
C GLU A 444 -13.61 -15.18 13.00
N ARG A 445 -12.51 -15.26 12.25
CA ARG A 445 -12.26 -16.19 11.13
C ARG A 445 -11.29 -17.32 11.49
N PHE A 446 -10.29 -17.01 12.31
CA PHE A 446 -9.23 -17.91 12.76
C PHE A 446 -9.17 -17.94 14.31
N PRO A 447 -10.09 -18.64 14.99
CA PRO A 447 -10.17 -18.67 16.46
C PRO A 447 -8.92 -19.22 17.17
N GLN A 448 -8.04 -19.91 16.45
CA GLN A 448 -6.74 -20.42 16.92
C GLN A 448 -5.62 -19.37 16.98
N ALA A 449 -5.87 -18.13 16.53
CA ALA A 449 -4.84 -17.08 16.48
C ALA A 449 -4.44 -16.59 17.88
N GLY A 450 -3.13 -16.55 18.16
CA GLY A 450 -2.52 -16.24 19.44
C GLY A 450 -2.36 -14.75 19.71
N THR A 451 -1.18 -14.33 20.15
CA THR A 451 -0.83 -12.91 20.36
C THR A 451 -0.56 -12.20 19.03
N VAL A 452 -0.83 -10.90 19.00
CA VAL A 452 -0.31 -10.01 17.97
C VAL A 452 1.02 -9.47 18.47
N ASP A 453 2.11 -9.83 17.80
CA ASP A 453 3.48 -9.48 18.24
C ASP A 453 3.99 -8.20 17.56
N TYR A 454 3.47 -7.86 16.36
CA TYR A 454 3.79 -6.64 15.60
C TYR A 454 2.53 -5.95 15.08
N LYS A 455 2.53 -4.61 15.08
CA LYS A 455 1.48 -3.74 14.50
C LYS A 455 2.16 -2.56 13.81
N TRP A 456 2.00 -2.40 12.50
CA TRP A 456 2.67 -1.35 11.71
C TRP A 456 1.80 -0.92 10.51
N SER A 457 1.97 0.31 10.01
CA SER A 457 1.27 0.80 8.81
C SER A 457 2.23 1.30 7.72
N GLY A 458 1.90 1.07 6.46
CA GLY A 458 2.61 1.54 5.27
C GLY A 458 1.92 2.73 4.58
N GLN A 459 2.59 3.34 3.61
CA GLN A 459 1.99 4.32 2.70
C GLN A 459 1.83 3.75 1.29
N VAL A 460 0.65 3.94 0.72
CA VAL A 460 0.30 3.54 -0.64
C VAL A 460 0.10 4.80 -1.49
N PHE A 461 0.44 4.70 -2.78
CA PHE A 461 0.51 5.82 -3.73
C PHE A 461 -0.33 5.48 -4.96
N GLU A 462 -1.60 5.86 -4.94
CA GLU A 462 -2.60 5.38 -5.90
C GLU A 462 -2.67 6.22 -7.18
N PRO A 463 -2.30 5.69 -8.35
CA PRO A 463 -2.47 6.38 -9.61
C PRO A 463 -3.96 6.42 -10.00
N VAL A 464 -4.45 7.58 -10.47
CA VAL A 464 -5.87 7.72 -10.90
C VAL A 464 -6.30 6.82 -12.08
N ASP A 465 -5.39 6.02 -12.63
CA ASP A 465 -5.61 5.02 -13.67
C ASP A 465 -4.90 3.68 -13.41
N PHE A 466 -4.70 3.28 -12.14
CA PHE A 466 -4.44 1.89 -11.72
C PHE A 466 -3.08 1.26 -12.11
N MET A 467 -2.15 2.01 -12.69
CA MET A 467 -0.83 1.50 -13.10
C MET A 467 0.29 2.47 -12.69
N ALA A 468 1.47 1.97 -12.35
CA ALA A 468 2.61 2.83 -12.03
C ALA A 468 3.03 3.73 -13.20
N PHE A 469 3.61 4.89 -12.87
CA PHE A 469 4.29 5.78 -13.81
C PHE A 469 5.79 5.43 -13.81
N ILE A 470 6.23 4.75 -14.87
CA ILE A 470 7.61 4.24 -15.03
C ILE A 470 8.14 4.65 -16.41
N GLY A 471 9.24 5.41 -16.44
CA GLY A 471 9.92 5.85 -17.67
C GLY A 471 10.36 7.31 -17.61
N LYS A 472 10.76 7.87 -18.77
CA LYS A 472 11.21 9.28 -18.90
C LYS A 472 10.18 10.28 -18.34
N ASN A 473 10.62 11.11 -17.40
CA ASN A 473 9.83 12.15 -16.73
C ASN A 473 9.24 13.16 -17.76
N GLN A 474 8.07 13.74 -17.47
CA GLN A 474 7.34 14.58 -18.43
C GLN A 474 8.15 15.85 -18.79
N GLY A 475 8.64 15.96 -20.02
CA GLY A 475 9.50 17.08 -20.45
C GLY A 475 10.97 16.96 -20.02
N ASN A 476 11.44 15.73 -19.76
CA ASN A 476 12.86 15.39 -19.66
C ASN A 476 13.19 14.24 -20.60
N ASP A 477 14.48 14.15 -20.93
CA ASP A 477 15.05 13.12 -21.81
C ASP A 477 16.04 12.21 -21.07
N LYS A 478 16.67 12.72 -19.99
CA LYS A 478 17.66 11.99 -19.18
C LYS A 478 17.22 11.68 -17.74
N ILE A 479 16.07 12.21 -17.30
CA ILE A 479 15.49 11.94 -15.97
C ILE A 479 14.31 10.99 -16.12
N TYR A 480 14.30 9.94 -15.32
CA TYR A 480 13.28 8.89 -15.26
C TYR A 480 12.63 8.89 -13.87
N ILE A 481 11.38 8.41 -13.78
CA ILE A 481 10.64 8.28 -12.51
C ILE A 481 10.11 6.85 -12.33
N ILE A 482 9.92 6.47 -11.08
CA ILE A 482 9.19 5.26 -10.64
C ILE A 482 8.29 5.69 -9.47
N THR A 483 6.97 5.69 -9.68
CA THR A 483 5.97 6.26 -8.75
C THR A 483 4.54 5.82 -9.10
N GLY A 484 3.59 5.94 -8.18
CA GLY A 484 2.20 5.49 -8.39
C GLY A 484 2.06 3.98 -8.29
N ASP A 485 2.78 3.39 -7.34
CA ASP A 485 2.99 1.94 -7.24
C ASP A 485 1.75 1.13 -6.83
N SER A 486 0.67 1.77 -6.36
CA SER A 486 -0.53 1.13 -5.77
C SER A 486 -0.17 0.08 -4.70
N GLY A 487 -1.04 -0.87 -4.41
CA GLY A 487 -0.75 -2.05 -3.55
C GLY A 487 0.41 -2.91 -4.09
N ASP A 488 0.61 -2.91 -5.41
CA ASP A 488 1.51 -3.80 -6.16
C ASP A 488 3.00 -3.37 -6.22
N GLY A 489 3.42 -2.47 -5.33
CA GLY A 489 4.74 -1.84 -5.36
C GLY A 489 5.97 -2.76 -5.33
N LEU A 490 5.83 -4.00 -4.86
CA LEU A 490 6.93 -4.98 -4.91
C LEU A 490 7.15 -5.53 -6.33
N THR A 491 6.08 -5.75 -7.09
CA THR A 491 6.16 -6.14 -8.50
C THR A 491 6.42 -4.94 -9.42
N HIS A 492 5.74 -3.81 -9.20
CA HIS A 492 6.00 -2.56 -9.94
C HIS A 492 7.48 -2.14 -9.84
N GLY A 493 8.07 -2.17 -8.64
CA GLY A 493 9.49 -1.84 -8.46
C GLY A 493 10.46 -2.79 -9.19
N VAL A 494 10.14 -4.07 -9.32
CA VAL A 494 11.01 -5.04 -10.01
C VAL A 494 10.87 -4.94 -11.54
N LEU A 495 9.66 -4.80 -12.08
CA LEU A 495 9.49 -4.55 -13.53
C LEU A 495 10.02 -3.16 -13.94
N ALA A 496 10.00 -2.17 -13.03
CA ALA A 496 10.63 -0.88 -13.26
C ALA A 496 12.14 -0.99 -13.51
N GLY A 497 12.83 -1.88 -12.78
CA GLY A 497 14.26 -2.12 -12.99
C GLY A 497 14.60 -2.50 -14.43
N ARG A 498 13.78 -3.35 -15.04
CA ARG A 498 13.91 -3.73 -16.46
C ARG A 498 13.47 -2.61 -17.40
N LEU A 499 12.30 -1.98 -17.16
CA LEU A 499 11.78 -0.92 -18.03
C LEU A 499 12.77 0.25 -18.17
N ILE A 500 13.33 0.72 -17.05
CA ILE A 500 14.27 1.84 -17.04
C ILE A 500 15.61 1.44 -17.67
N ALA A 501 16.10 0.23 -17.44
CA ALA A 501 17.31 -0.25 -18.10
C ALA A 501 17.11 -0.40 -19.63
N ASP A 502 15.95 -0.90 -20.07
CA ASP A 502 15.61 -1.00 -21.49
C ASP A 502 15.48 0.40 -22.15
N GLU A 503 14.84 1.40 -21.50
CA GLU A 503 14.81 2.78 -22.03
C GLU A 503 16.16 3.52 -22.00
N ILE A 504 17.12 3.10 -21.15
CA ILE A 504 18.49 3.67 -21.07
C ILE A 504 19.45 3.05 -22.11
N ASP A 505 19.14 1.83 -22.60
CA ASP A 505 19.88 1.14 -23.67
C ASP A 505 19.22 1.27 -25.06
N ASP A 506 18.16 2.09 -25.17
CA ASP A 506 17.29 2.22 -26.35
C ASP A 506 16.73 0.87 -26.87
N VAL A 507 16.53 -0.09 -25.97
CA VAL A 507 15.97 -1.43 -26.25
C VAL A 507 14.44 -1.36 -26.30
N PRO A 508 13.77 -1.76 -27.40
CA PRO A 508 12.31 -1.76 -27.46
C PRO A 508 11.67 -2.75 -26.48
N ASN A 509 11.02 -2.24 -25.44
CA ASN A 509 10.26 -3.03 -24.48
C ASN A 509 8.74 -2.97 -24.77
N PRO A 510 8.02 -4.11 -24.88
CA PRO A 510 6.60 -4.13 -25.24
C PRO A 510 5.68 -3.50 -24.17
N TRP A 511 6.09 -3.51 -22.90
CA TRP A 511 5.27 -3.04 -21.79
C TRP A 511 5.38 -1.53 -21.53
N ALA A 512 6.47 -0.89 -22.01
CA ALA A 512 6.79 0.50 -21.69
C ALA A 512 5.63 1.48 -21.97
N LYS A 513 4.82 1.22 -23.01
CA LYS A 513 3.64 2.04 -23.35
C LYS A 513 2.60 2.13 -22.23
N LEU A 514 2.41 1.06 -21.43
CA LEU A 514 1.43 1.05 -20.34
C LEU A 514 1.87 1.94 -19.17
N TYR A 515 3.14 1.85 -18.82
CA TYR A 515 3.70 2.55 -17.65
C TYR A 515 4.19 3.97 -17.95
N ASN A 516 4.38 4.33 -19.22
CA ASN A 516 5.02 5.59 -19.60
C ASN A 516 4.35 6.83 -18.97
N PRO A 517 5.09 7.73 -18.28
CA PRO A 517 4.55 8.95 -17.65
C PRO A 517 3.82 9.93 -18.58
N LYS A 518 3.90 9.73 -19.91
CA LYS A 518 3.30 10.58 -20.94
C LYS A 518 1.97 10.00 -21.48
N ARG A 519 1.34 9.02 -20.80
CA ARG A 519 0.13 8.29 -21.22
C ARG A 519 -1.21 9.05 -21.18
N VAL A 520 -1.30 10.19 -21.88
CA VAL A 520 -2.48 11.11 -21.86
C VAL A 520 -3.85 10.41 -22.04
N ALA A 521 -3.96 9.34 -22.82
CA ALA A 521 -5.24 8.71 -23.15
C ALA A 521 -6.00 8.08 -21.97
N SER A 522 -5.30 7.49 -21.00
CA SER A 522 -5.92 6.94 -19.78
C SER A 522 -6.22 8.03 -18.76
N ILE A 523 -5.30 8.98 -18.60
CA ILE A 523 -5.44 10.18 -17.76
C ILE A 523 -6.70 10.98 -18.15
N LEU A 524 -6.99 11.12 -19.45
CA LEU A 524 -8.21 11.77 -19.93
C LEU A 524 -9.50 11.04 -19.51
N LYS A 525 -9.48 9.70 -19.37
CA LYS A 525 -10.61 8.93 -18.80
C LYS A 525 -10.77 9.13 -17.29
N SER A 526 -9.74 9.65 -16.61
CA SER A 526 -9.72 9.92 -15.16
C SER A 526 -9.92 11.40 -14.80
N LEU A 527 -10.19 12.28 -15.78
CA LEU A 527 -10.55 13.68 -15.49
C LEU A 527 -11.67 13.86 -14.44
N PRO A 528 -12.73 13.02 -14.38
CA PRO A 528 -13.76 13.16 -13.34
C PRO A 528 -13.23 12.91 -11.92
N SER A 529 -12.33 11.94 -11.73
CA SER A 529 -11.73 11.66 -10.42
C SER A 529 -10.67 12.71 -10.04
N LEU A 530 -9.86 13.15 -11.01
CA LEU A 530 -8.90 14.26 -10.84
C LEU A 530 -9.59 15.55 -10.35
N VAL A 531 -10.74 15.93 -10.93
CA VAL A 531 -11.47 17.13 -10.47
C VAL A 531 -12.01 16.97 -9.05
N SER A 532 -12.44 15.77 -8.63
CA SER A 532 -12.79 15.54 -7.21
C SER A 532 -11.58 15.52 -6.28
N HIS A 533 -10.44 15.03 -6.75
CA HIS A 533 -9.16 15.03 -6.02
C HIS A 533 -8.68 16.46 -5.75
N ASP A 534 -8.63 17.31 -6.79
CA ASP A 534 -8.30 18.74 -6.66
C ASP A 534 -9.24 19.46 -5.68
N LEU A 535 -10.54 19.15 -5.70
CA LEU A 535 -11.51 19.72 -4.75
C LEU A 535 -11.28 19.23 -3.31
N GLN A 536 -10.86 17.98 -3.12
CA GLN A 536 -10.46 17.45 -1.80
C GLN A 536 -9.16 18.10 -1.31
N ILE A 537 -8.12 18.19 -2.15
CA ILE A 537 -6.87 18.92 -1.88
C ILE A 537 -7.17 20.37 -1.45
N ASN A 538 -8.00 21.09 -2.21
CA ASN A 538 -8.37 22.47 -1.86
C ASN A 538 -9.19 22.56 -0.57
N ALA A 539 -9.97 21.52 -0.22
CA ALA A 539 -10.64 21.46 1.07
C ALA A 539 -9.66 21.28 2.24
N GLN A 540 -8.51 20.60 2.06
CA GLN A 540 -7.51 20.45 3.13
C GLN A 540 -6.82 21.76 3.52
N TYR A 541 -6.78 22.78 2.65
CA TYR A 541 -6.34 24.12 3.04
C TYR A 541 -7.27 24.80 4.06
N LYS A 542 -8.48 24.27 4.32
CA LYS A 542 -9.30 24.70 5.47
C LYS A 542 -8.67 24.37 6.82
N ARG A 543 -7.70 23.46 6.87
CA ARG A 543 -6.95 23.13 8.10
C ARG A 543 -6.10 24.30 8.62
N PHE A 544 -5.84 25.32 7.79
CA PHE A 544 -5.37 26.64 8.27
C PHE A 544 -6.32 27.35 9.25
N LEU A 545 -7.57 26.88 9.40
CA LEU A 545 -8.56 27.38 10.36
C LEU A 545 -8.85 26.40 11.51
N GLN A 546 -8.14 25.27 11.57
CA GLN A 546 -8.32 24.21 12.57
C GLN A 546 -7.10 24.11 13.49
N SER A 547 -7.33 23.81 14.76
CA SER A 547 -6.32 23.52 15.78
C SER A 547 -6.74 22.22 16.47
N ASP A 548 -5.82 21.29 16.66
CA ASP A 548 -6.12 19.99 17.30
C ASP A 548 -6.18 20.14 18.83
N ILE A 549 -5.44 21.12 19.37
CA ILE A 549 -5.38 21.50 20.79
C ILE A 549 -5.58 23.01 20.96
N THR A 550 -5.97 23.44 22.17
CA THR A 550 -6.05 24.86 22.56
C THR A 550 -4.89 25.30 23.44
N ASP A 551 -4.48 24.46 24.39
CA ASP A 551 -3.26 24.62 25.17
C ASP A 551 -2.30 23.45 24.89
N ILE A 552 -1.01 23.69 25.08
CA ILE A 552 0.01 22.63 25.03
C ILE A 552 -0.09 21.74 26.27
N GLU A 553 -0.65 22.23 27.38
CA GLU A 553 -0.87 21.40 28.58
C GLU A 553 -2.00 20.39 28.43
N ASP A 554 -2.93 20.59 27.48
CA ASP A 554 -3.96 19.60 27.10
C ASP A 554 -3.34 18.31 26.50
N LEU A 555 -2.12 18.40 25.96
CA LEU A 555 -1.44 17.30 25.27
C LEU A 555 -0.82 16.31 26.26
N ALA A 556 -1.16 15.03 26.13
CA ALA A 556 -0.57 13.95 26.92
C ALA A 556 0.90 13.67 26.53
N PRO A 557 1.74 13.15 27.46
CA PRO A 557 3.05 12.59 27.11
C PRO A 557 2.93 11.51 26.03
N GLY A 558 3.92 11.48 25.14
CA GLY A 558 3.98 10.56 24.00
C GLY A 558 3.09 10.91 22.80
N CYS A 559 2.29 11.98 22.91
CA CYS A 559 1.41 12.47 21.84
C CYS A 559 1.93 13.76 21.18
N GLY A 560 1.44 14.02 19.98
CA GLY A 560 1.61 15.26 19.24
C GLY A 560 0.28 15.85 18.80
N ALA A 561 0.30 17.09 18.35
CA ALA A 561 -0.86 17.85 17.87
C ALA A 561 -0.41 19.09 17.09
N VAL A 562 -1.30 19.69 16.27
CA VAL A 562 -1.09 21.04 15.74
C VAL A 562 -1.83 22.08 16.57
N LEU A 563 -1.07 23.04 17.09
CA LEU A 563 -1.58 24.27 17.69
C LEU A 563 -1.59 25.38 16.63
N ASN A 564 -2.79 25.85 16.27
CA ASN A 564 -3.00 26.86 15.22
C ASN A 564 -3.67 28.13 15.78
N PRO A 565 -2.91 29.03 16.42
CA PRO A 565 -3.44 30.26 16.96
C PRO A 565 -3.67 31.26 15.81
N THR A 566 -4.87 31.85 15.74
CA THR A 566 -5.36 32.72 14.65
C THR A 566 -4.51 33.97 14.34
N THR A 567 -3.46 34.23 15.11
CA THR A 567 -2.57 35.40 15.02
C THR A 567 -1.10 35.04 14.76
N LYS A 568 -0.74 33.76 14.58
CA LYS A 568 0.65 33.33 14.28
C LYS A 568 0.66 32.21 13.21
N LYS A 569 1.85 31.76 12.81
CA LYS A 569 2.00 30.51 12.03
C LYS A 569 1.51 29.30 12.88
N PRO A 570 0.91 28.27 12.28
CA PRO A 570 0.57 27.04 13.00
C PRO A 570 1.83 26.25 13.37
N ILE A 571 1.79 25.63 14.54
CA ILE A 571 2.93 24.96 15.19
C ILE A 571 2.59 23.48 15.37
N ALA A 572 3.45 22.60 14.89
CA ALA A 572 3.42 21.18 15.22
C ALA A 572 4.12 20.98 16.57
N VAL A 573 3.45 20.34 17.51
CA VAL A 573 3.89 20.18 18.91
C VAL A 573 3.95 18.69 19.22
N TYR A 574 5.09 18.22 19.72
CA TYR A 574 5.24 16.88 20.30
C TYR A 574 5.57 17.03 21.79
N LYS A 575 4.88 16.28 22.66
CA LYS A 575 5.25 16.14 24.08
C LYS A 575 5.82 14.74 24.28
N ASP A 576 7.09 14.65 24.64
CA ASP A 576 7.75 13.36 24.84
C ASP A 576 7.26 12.66 26.13
N GLU A 577 7.71 11.42 26.33
CA GLU A 577 7.28 10.58 27.46
C GLU A 577 7.72 11.15 28.83
N SER A 578 8.69 12.08 28.86
CA SER A 578 9.10 12.82 30.07
C SER A 578 8.22 14.07 30.33
N GLY A 579 7.30 14.38 29.43
CA GLY A 579 6.47 15.59 29.46
C GLY A 579 7.14 16.82 28.86
N LYS A 580 8.37 16.72 28.34
CA LYS A 580 9.07 17.83 27.68
C LYS A 580 8.46 18.07 26.30
N VAL A 581 8.32 19.35 25.96
CA VAL A 581 7.70 19.80 24.71
C VAL A 581 8.77 20.17 23.68
N HIS A 582 8.54 19.75 22.43
CA HIS A 582 9.34 20.05 21.24
C HIS A 582 8.42 20.68 20.19
N LYS A 583 8.89 21.71 19.47
CA LYS A 583 8.05 22.46 18.52
C LYS A 583 8.69 22.58 17.15
N TYR A 584 7.85 22.47 16.12
CA TYR A 584 8.20 22.61 14.71
C TYR A 584 7.14 23.45 13.98
N THR A 585 7.45 23.91 12.77
CA THR A 585 6.43 24.48 11.88
C THR A 585 5.41 23.39 11.51
N ALA A 586 4.11 23.69 11.56
CA ALA A 586 3.09 22.77 11.02
C ALA A 586 2.97 22.86 9.49
N LEU A 587 3.70 23.78 8.84
CA LEU A 587 3.62 24.02 7.40
C LEU A 587 4.59 23.07 6.67
N CYS A 588 4.04 22.01 6.06
CA CYS A 588 4.81 21.05 5.27
C CYS A 588 5.71 21.76 4.23
N PRO A 589 7.04 21.54 4.21
CA PRO A 589 7.95 22.33 3.39
C PRO A 589 7.67 22.27 1.88
N HIS A 590 7.04 21.20 1.37
CA HIS A 590 6.64 21.03 -0.04
C HIS A 590 5.74 22.17 -0.56
N LEU A 591 4.48 22.22 -0.12
CA LEU A 591 3.49 23.22 -0.57
C LEU A 591 2.69 23.85 0.60
N LYS A 592 3.29 23.89 1.79
CA LYS A 592 2.80 24.58 3.00
C LYS A 592 1.42 24.13 3.53
N GLY A 593 0.93 22.96 3.10
CA GLY A 593 -0.20 22.29 3.75
C GLY A 593 0.05 22.08 5.24
N VAL A 594 -0.96 22.31 6.08
CA VAL A 594 -0.89 22.10 7.53
C VAL A 594 -0.95 20.60 7.83
N VAL A 595 0.05 20.09 8.56
CA VAL A 595 0.14 18.67 8.92
C VAL A 595 -0.91 18.24 9.97
N CYS A 596 -1.07 16.93 10.15
CA CYS A 596 -1.94 16.27 11.11
C CYS A 596 -1.09 15.32 11.98
N TRP A 597 -1.42 15.14 13.26
CA TRP A 597 -0.76 14.10 14.05
C TRP A 597 -1.35 12.72 13.74
N ASN A 598 -0.46 11.74 13.54
CA ASN A 598 -0.78 10.33 13.36
C ASN A 598 -0.42 9.59 14.65
N HIS A 599 -1.45 9.21 15.41
CA HIS A 599 -1.29 8.52 16.70
C HIS A 599 -0.72 7.10 16.56
N ALA A 600 -0.96 6.41 15.44
CA ALA A 600 -0.49 5.05 15.22
C ALA A 600 1.03 4.96 14.96
N GLU A 601 1.62 5.96 14.30
CA GLU A 601 3.05 5.97 13.92
C GLU A 601 3.88 7.05 14.62
N LYS A 602 3.28 7.82 15.54
CA LYS A 602 3.87 9.02 16.16
C LYS A 602 4.54 9.93 15.13
N SER A 603 3.78 10.32 14.09
CA SER A 603 4.26 11.14 12.97
C SER A 603 3.38 12.35 12.69
N PHE A 604 3.93 13.35 12.00
CA PHE A 604 3.17 14.45 11.40
C PHE A 604 2.96 14.19 9.91
N ASP A 605 1.71 14.01 9.50
CA ASP A 605 1.31 13.59 8.15
C ASP A 605 0.66 14.77 7.40
N CYS A 606 1.07 15.04 6.16
CA CYS A 606 0.55 16.16 5.36
C CYS A 606 -0.65 15.72 4.50
N PRO A 607 -1.88 16.19 4.77
CA PRO A 607 -3.09 15.69 4.12
C PRO A 607 -3.25 16.11 2.66
N VAL A 608 -2.34 16.95 2.14
CA VAL A 608 -2.43 17.55 0.81
C VAL A 608 -1.68 16.74 -0.26
N HIS A 609 -0.53 16.15 0.08
CA HIS A 609 0.35 15.45 -0.88
C HIS A 609 1.10 14.27 -0.23
N GLY A 610 0.61 13.69 0.86
CA GLY A 610 1.16 12.47 1.45
C GLY A 610 2.54 12.56 2.12
N SER A 611 3.17 13.73 2.23
CA SER A 611 4.47 13.85 2.92
C SER A 611 4.35 13.59 4.42
N ARG A 612 5.28 12.81 4.99
CA ARG A 612 5.27 12.45 6.42
C ARG A 612 6.60 12.79 7.08
N PHE A 613 6.50 13.26 8.33
CA PHE A 613 7.62 13.66 9.18
C PHE A 613 7.52 12.90 10.50
N SER A 614 8.66 12.52 11.10
CA SER A 614 8.66 11.90 12.41
C SER A 614 8.20 12.86 13.52
N LYS A 615 8.04 12.36 14.75
CA LYS A 615 7.82 13.18 15.95
C LYS A 615 8.90 14.25 16.15
N GLU A 616 10.14 13.99 15.69
CA GLU A 616 11.28 14.92 15.72
C GLU A 616 11.32 15.85 14.48
N GLY A 617 10.27 15.83 13.65
CA GLY A 617 10.13 16.66 12.44
C GLY A 617 10.95 16.20 11.24
N VAL A 618 11.67 15.08 11.32
CA VAL A 618 12.53 14.59 10.22
C VAL A 618 11.68 14.07 9.06
N CYS A 619 11.98 14.46 7.82
CA CYS A 619 11.25 13.97 6.65
C CYS A 619 11.53 12.49 6.39
N VAL A 620 10.50 11.65 6.57
CA VAL A 620 10.54 10.20 6.34
C VAL A 620 9.89 9.78 5.02
N ILE A 621 8.91 10.55 4.52
CA ILE A 621 8.24 10.31 3.22
C ILE A 621 8.04 11.62 2.45
N GLY A 622 8.40 11.62 1.16
CA GLY A 622 8.29 12.75 0.23
C GLY A 622 6.84 13.08 -0.20
N PRO A 623 6.62 14.01 -1.15
CA PRO A 623 7.59 14.79 -1.93
C PRO A 623 8.31 15.93 -1.17
N ALA A 624 8.06 16.11 0.13
CA ALA A 624 8.83 17.04 0.96
C ALA A 624 10.34 16.73 0.94
N LYS A 625 11.16 17.70 0.53
CA LYS A 625 12.63 17.56 0.44
C LYS A 625 13.39 17.84 1.72
N ALA A 626 12.74 18.43 2.72
CA ALA A 626 13.38 18.94 3.93
C ALA A 626 12.53 18.58 5.15
N ASN A 627 13.15 18.64 6.33
CA ASN A 627 12.48 18.46 7.62
C ASN A 627 11.50 19.62 7.93
N LEU A 628 10.67 19.43 8.96
CA LEU A 628 9.94 20.55 9.57
C LEU A 628 10.93 21.46 10.32
N GLU A 629 10.92 22.75 9.99
CA GLU A 629 11.69 23.82 10.64
C GLU A 629 11.42 23.82 12.16
N PRO A 630 12.45 23.62 13.02
CA PRO A 630 12.28 23.71 14.47
C PRO A 630 11.90 25.12 14.93
N MET A 631 10.96 25.20 15.88
CA MET A 631 10.41 26.45 16.43
C MET A 631 10.92 26.74 17.86
N ASP A 632 11.64 25.82 18.48
CA ASP A 632 12.40 26.04 19.71
C ASP A 632 13.69 25.20 19.76
N GLU A 633 14.58 25.53 20.71
CA GLU A 633 15.85 24.81 20.90
C GLU A 633 15.65 23.35 21.33
N ALA A 634 14.48 22.99 21.89
CA ALA A 634 14.15 21.61 22.21
C ALA A 634 14.01 20.78 20.92
N GLY A 635 13.11 21.17 20.02
CA GLY A 635 12.93 20.46 18.75
C GLY A 635 14.15 20.50 17.83
N LYS A 636 14.97 21.56 17.93
CA LYS A 636 16.24 21.70 17.20
C LYS A 636 17.32 20.71 17.66
N VAL A 637 17.45 20.51 18.98
CA VAL A 637 18.36 19.50 19.54
C VAL A 637 17.86 18.08 19.22
N ASP A 638 16.55 17.85 19.36
CA ASP A 638 15.92 16.54 19.12
C ASP A 638 16.04 16.08 17.66
N GLN A 639 15.76 16.98 16.71
CA GLN A 639 15.97 16.74 15.29
C GLN A 639 17.45 16.58 14.94
N GLY A 640 18.33 17.37 15.55
CA GLY A 640 19.78 17.29 15.36
C GLY A 640 20.36 15.94 15.79
N ILE A 641 19.96 15.44 16.95
CA ILE A 641 20.32 14.08 17.44
C ILE A 641 19.79 13.02 16.48
N THR A 642 18.52 13.13 16.06
CA THR A 642 17.87 12.12 15.20
C THR A 642 18.55 11.98 13.83
N VAL A 643 19.02 13.08 13.24
CA VAL A 643 19.72 13.08 11.94
C VAL A 643 21.20 12.67 12.07
N SER A 644 21.80 12.76 13.27
CA SER A 644 23.22 12.45 13.52
C SER A 644 23.49 11.13 14.27
N ALA A 645 22.46 10.39 14.68
CA ALA A 645 22.60 9.12 15.37
C ALA A 645 23.18 8.02 14.46
N GLU A 646 24.40 7.56 14.73
CA GLU A 646 25.07 6.41 14.08
C GLU A 646 24.61 5.06 14.65
#